data_AF-A0A7M1MEF1-F1
#
_entry.id   AF-A0A7M1MEF1-F1
#
_cell.length_a   1.000
_cell.length_b   1.000
_cell.length_c   1.000
_cell.angle_alpha   90.00
_cell.angle_beta   90.00
_cell.angle_gamma   90.00
#
_symmetry.space_group_name_H-M   'P 1'
#
loop_
_entity.id
_entity.type
_entity.pdbx_description
1 polymer ?
#
loop_
_entity_poly.entity_id
_entity_poly.type
_entity_poly.pdbx_seq_one_letter_code
_entity_poly.pdbx_strand_id
1 'polypeptide(L)'
;MEEFDKELAQYGILAKNAQKLIEKERVCVFGNAEIETIDIKILQEKDIKCLDIKSKKIKNIIFVKDISLDMFFSGVTFTNEIKTDSKFTGELDFSGCTFKEEVNFEQANFKNFLCAHTTFEKQVSFLSAVFGNTENKKEISFSNVTFLNSAIFTNAIFNSDMDFYKVFFQKRLSFSRAKFNCNKAKFNIECKDEAWFIGVAGKNITIIESNFENNLTLGVTFDLLNIIDSEILKDLTLNNSTGNNIGIINSTIEKNTDLSFLSANNISLNNSTFKGEISLSINNFTLTQNINFKDITFGKLYIPKELFVKSVNFERCIFLQDMNFKDYTFNEVAFNTCTFKESAYFNNSNFTKGVDFHECEFEKTACFYGVKFDETPNFSQAIFKGSLNVVNTNLNFTFDDLQDRIKQEYEDFNKDKNEKDKKSLDKFANDFRDSFRTFKNALIKDNNLLDASNFHKYELYCKEIELKENWNNRETKTTARKSSLHLKYFIDSLLLGFYRKLSDHHTDFLKVFNNIVLLVALYSVFLFIGGYEDNLKSYQYSDNPLDNNSSLTNAFKDIKNSIIESPFVQEYSLFIVMFFLGLIIVGFLMIFWDILKNIKTIYEVIKNEICIKEIIFCVLNLVAYFLVLLVVLIYLNIYIPKSQDSLVVLSNIGIFFVFIIFYLWLVYLKSLALRSVFVVASYIIVIIVLGISISILNPFIGKIFNDEQDFRNPIFVYITFAYTILMILILFSFQKTARKNSIVPS
;
A
#
# COMPACT_ATOMS: atom_id res chain seq x y z
N MET A 1 -33.63 -0.58 -80.34
CA MET A 1 -33.77 0.28 -79.14
C MET A 1 -34.42 -0.59 -78.08
N GLU A 2 -33.71 -0.95 -77.02
CA GLU A 2 -34.38 -1.57 -75.87
C GLU A 2 -35.34 -0.55 -75.27
N GLU A 3 -36.63 -0.81 -75.42
CA GLU A 3 -37.71 0.06 -74.96
C GLU A 3 -37.83 -0.06 -73.44
N PHE A 4 -37.98 1.06 -72.73
CA PHE A 4 -38.26 1.05 -71.30
C PHE A 4 -39.64 0.44 -71.03
N ASP A 5 -39.82 -0.15 -69.86
CA ASP A 5 -41.13 -0.65 -69.43
C ASP A 5 -42.14 0.50 -69.32
N LYS A 6 -43.15 0.50 -70.20
CA LYS A 6 -44.14 1.59 -70.31
C LYS A 6 -45.01 1.76 -69.07
N GLU A 7 -45.21 0.70 -68.29
CA GLU A 7 -46.05 0.75 -67.09
C GLU A 7 -45.26 1.37 -65.93
N LEU A 8 -44.01 0.92 -65.71
CA LEU A 8 -43.11 1.50 -64.72
C LEU A 8 -42.81 2.98 -65.02
N ALA A 9 -42.72 3.35 -66.30
CA ALA A 9 -42.51 4.75 -66.70
C ALA A 9 -43.63 5.68 -66.24
N GLN A 10 -44.88 5.21 -66.09
CA GLN A 10 -46.01 6.00 -65.55
C GLN A 10 -45.87 6.32 -64.06
N TYR A 11 -45.05 5.54 -63.35
CA TYR A 11 -44.69 5.73 -61.96
C TYR A 11 -43.31 6.40 -61.81
N GLY A 12 -42.75 6.95 -62.89
CA GLY A 12 -41.44 7.63 -62.86
C GLY A 12 -40.24 6.69 -62.79
N ILE A 13 -40.40 5.39 -63.08
CA ILE A 13 -39.32 4.41 -63.05
C ILE A 13 -38.95 4.01 -64.49
N LEU A 14 -37.79 4.47 -64.95
CA LEU A 14 -37.27 4.13 -66.28
C LEU A 14 -36.41 2.87 -66.20
N ALA A 15 -37.04 1.70 -66.34
CA ALA A 15 -36.38 0.39 -66.19
C ALA A 15 -36.38 -0.43 -67.49
N LYS A 16 -35.31 -1.22 -67.66
CA LYS A 16 -35.19 -2.27 -68.68
C LYS A 16 -35.08 -3.64 -68.02
N ASN A 17 -35.52 -4.70 -68.71
CA ASN A 17 -35.41 -6.09 -68.24
C ASN A 17 -36.02 -6.32 -66.85
N ALA A 18 -37.07 -5.57 -66.52
CA ALA A 18 -37.68 -5.56 -65.19
C ALA A 18 -38.83 -6.57 -65.07
N GLN A 19 -38.85 -7.30 -63.96
CA GLN A 19 -40.07 -7.91 -63.44
C GLN A 19 -40.67 -6.96 -62.41
N LYS A 20 -42.00 -6.90 -62.32
CA LYS A 20 -42.68 -5.91 -61.48
C LYS A 20 -43.96 -6.45 -60.86
N LEU A 21 -44.34 -5.87 -59.73
CA LEU A 21 -45.64 -6.00 -59.10
C LEU A 21 -46.09 -4.60 -58.69
N ILE A 22 -47.21 -4.13 -59.24
CA ILE A 22 -47.77 -2.82 -58.94
C ILE A 22 -49.11 -3.02 -58.26
N GLU A 23 -49.22 -2.50 -57.04
CA GLU A 23 -50.44 -2.45 -56.24
C GLU A 23 -50.82 -0.98 -55.99
N LYS A 24 -51.98 -0.76 -55.37
CA LYS A 24 -52.54 0.59 -55.16
C LYS A 24 -51.54 1.56 -54.51
N GLU A 25 -50.77 1.11 -53.52
CA GLU A 25 -49.86 1.95 -52.73
C GLU A 25 -48.42 1.40 -52.72
N ARG A 26 -48.13 0.38 -53.52
CA ARG A 26 -46.83 -0.30 -53.54
C ARG A 26 -46.36 -0.58 -54.96
N VAL A 27 -45.09 -0.26 -55.23
CA VAL A 27 -44.41 -0.63 -56.47
C VAL A 27 -43.20 -1.49 -56.13
N CYS A 28 -43.18 -2.72 -56.65
CA CYS A 28 -42.04 -3.62 -56.53
C CYS A 28 -41.39 -3.82 -57.90
N VAL A 29 -40.06 -3.70 -57.98
CA VAL A 29 -39.26 -4.02 -59.17
C VAL A 29 -38.22 -5.06 -58.79
N PHE A 30 -38.16 -6.18 -59.51
CA PHE A 30 -37.25 -7.28 -59.20
C PHE A 30 -36.67 -7.95 -60.46
N GLY A 31 -35.74 -8.87 -60.25
CA GLY A 31 -35.04 -9.60 -61.31
C GLY A 31 -33.83 -8.84 -61.84
N ASN A 32 -33.46 -9.06 -63.10
CA ASN A 32 -32.28 -8.45 -63.73
C ASN A 32 -32.52 -7.00 -64.21
N ALA A 33 -33.40 -6.26 -63.53
CA ALA A 33 -33.78 -4.92 -63.91
C ALA A 33 -32.57 -3.97 -63.93
N GLU A 34 -32.47 -3.19 -64.99
CA GLU A 34 -31.51 -2.09 -65.13
C GLU A 34 -32.28 -0.76 -65.17
N ILE A 35 -32.18 0.02 -64.10
CA ILE A 35 -32.96 1.25 -63.90
C ILE A 35 -32.10 2.47 -64.21
N GLU A 36 -32.54 3.27 -65.17
CA GLU A 36 -31.87 4.50 -65.58
C GLU A 36 -32.16 5.63 -64.57
N THR A 37 -33.42 5.79 -64.16
CA THR A 37 -33.83 6.83 -63.21
C THR A 37 -35.11 6.43 -62.49
N ILE A 38 -35.21 6.85 -61.22
CA ILE A 38 -36.44 6.83 -60.42
C ILE A 38 -36.79 8.27 -60.05
N ASP A 39 -38.00 8.73 -60.38
CA ASP A 39 -38.51 10.05 -59.98
C ASP A 39 -39.47 9.92 -58.78
N ILE A 40 -38.99 10.34 -57.60
CA ILE A 40 -39.76 10.25 -56.35
C ILE A 40 -40.97 11.18 -56.37
N LYS A 41 -40.94 12.28 -57.13
CA LYS A 41 -42.07 13.22 -57.23
C LYS A 41 -43.29 12.52 -57.83
N ILE A 42 -43.08 11.78 -58.92
CA ILE A 42 -44.15 11.08 -59.63
C ILE A 42 -44.76 9.98 -58.75
N LEU A 43 -43.92 9.23 -58.01
CA LEU A 43 -44.40 8.20 -57.08
C LEU A 43 -45.30 8.80 -55.99
N GLN A 44 -44.91 9.93 -55.40
CA GLN A 44 -45.73 10.58 -54.38
C GLN A 44 -47.01 11.19 -54.94
N GLU A 45 -46.98 11.80 -56.14
CA GLU A 45 -48.18 12.30 -56.83
C GLU A 45 -49.18 11.18 -57.19
N LYS A 46 -48.70 9.95 -57.26
CA LYS A 46 -49.50 8.72 -57.46
C LYS A 46 -49.90 8.03 -56.15
N ASP A 47 -49.71 8.68 -55.01
CA ASP A 47 -50.01 8.15 -53.66
C ASP A 47 -49.28 6.84 -53.29
N ILE A 48 -48.15 6.52 -53.95
CA ILE A 48 -47.34 5.36 -53.57
C ILE A 48 -46.73 5.56 -52.19
N LYS A 49 -46.91 4.57 -51.31
CA LYS A 49 -46.39 4.54 -49.94
C LYS A 49 -45.19 3.64 -49.78
N CYS A 50 -44.99 2.66 -50.67
CA CYS A 50 -43.88 1.72 -50.58
C CYS A 50 -43.24 1.46 -51.96
N LEU A 51 -41.92 1.60 -52.03
CA LEU A 51 -41.10 1.25 -53.18
C LEU A 51 -40.12 0.14 -52.77
N ASP A 52 -40.18 -1.02 -53.40
CA ASP A 52 -39.32 -2.18 -53.10
C ASP A 52 -38.55 -2.61 -54.36
N ILE A 53 -37.24 -2.40 -54.36
CA ILE A 53 -36.37 -2.62 -55.51
C ILE A 53 -35.32 -3.69 -55.21
N LYS A 54 -35.42 -4.80 -55.96
CA LYS A 54 -34.46 -5.92 -55.98
C LYS A 54 -33.90 -6.09 -57.38
N SER A 55 -33.13 -5.09 -57.81
CA SER A 55 -32.65 -4.94 -59.19
C SER A 55 -31.14 -5.16 -59.32
N LYS A 56 -30.66 -5.34 -60.55
CA LYS A 56 -29.24 -5.49 -60.83
C LYS A 56 -28.50 -4.16 -60.64
N LYS A 57 -29.03 -3.06 -61.19
CA LYS A 57 -28.39 -1.75 -61.08
C LYS A 57 -29.37 -0.59 -61.19
N ILE A 58 -29.05 0.49 -60.49
CA ILE A 58 -29.69 1.81 -60.61
C ILE A 58 -28.61 2.82 -61.00
N LYS A 59 -28.91 3.72 -61.93
CA LYS A 59 -28.04 4.88 -62.21
C LYS A 59 -28.38 6.06 -61.32
N ASN A 60 -29.63 6.53 -61.33
CA ASN A 60 -29.99 7.77 -60.64
C ASN A 60 -31.33 7.68 -59.89
N ILE A 61 -31.47 8.47 -58.83
CA ILE A 61 -32.75 8.73 -58.14
C ILE A 61 -32.90 10.25 -58.02
N ILE A 62 -34.04 10.77 -58.47
CA ILE A 62 -34.40 12.18 -58.34
C ILE A 62 -35.23 12.33 -57.05
N PHE A 63 -34.56 12.80 -55.99
CA PHE A 63 -35.20 13.06 -54.71
C PHE A 63 -35.95 14.40 -54.69
N VAL A 64 -36.94 14.51 -53.81
CA VAL A 64 -37.69 15.74 -53.51
C VAL A 64 -37.51 16.11 -52.04
N LYS A 65 -37.76 17.37 -51.65
CA LYS A 65 -37.45 17.87 -50.30
C LYS A 65 -38.07 17.07 -49.15
N ASP A 66 -39.33 16.66 -49.27
CA ASP A 66 -40.04 15.88 -48.25
C ASP A 66 -40.50 14.54 -48.85
N ILE A 67 -40.06 13.44 -48.22
CA ILE A 67 -40.29 12.08 -48.70
C ILE A 67 -41.03 11.28 -47.63
N SER A 68 -42.24 10.86 -47.97
CA SER A 68 -43.17 10.17 -47.07
C SER A 68 -43.32 8.68 -47.33
N LEU A 69 -42.78 8.18 -48.44
CA LEU A 69 -42.87 6.78 -48.84
C LEU A 69 -41.67 5.97 -48.30
N ASP A 70 -41.91 4.70 -47.96
CA ASP A 70 -40.88 3.75 -47.55
C ASP A 70 -40.15 3.21 -48.79
N MET A 71 -38.82 3.26 -48.79
CA MET A 71 -37.97 2.85 -49.90
C MET A 71 -37.02 1.76 -49.47
N PHE A 72 -37.16 0.58 -50.08
CA PHE A 72 -36.34 -0.60 -49.82
C PHE A 72 -35.53 -0.94 -51.06
N PHE A 73 -34.20 -0.92 -50.95
CA PHE A 73 -33.27 -1.34 -51.99
C PHE A 73 -32.44 -2.51 -51.46
N SER A 74 -32.52 -3.65 -52.14
CA SER A 74 -31.81 -4.86 -51.71
C SER A 74 -31.02 -5.49 -52.85
N GLY A 75 -29.71 -5.66 -52.65
CA GLY A 75 -28.81 -6.27 -53.64
C GLY A 75 -28.53 -5.39 -54.86
N VAL A 76 -28.77 -4.08 -54.76
CA VAL A 76 -28.70 -3.14 -55.89
C VAL A 76 -27.31 -2.53 -56.00
N THR A 77 -26.77 -2.42 -57.23
CA THR A 77 -25.58 -1.60 -57.50
C THR A 77 -25.97 -0.22 -58.03
N PHE A 78 -25.66 0.84 -57.26
CA PHE A 78 -25.76 2.23 -57.68
C PHE A 78 -24.51 2.64 -58.46
N THR A 79 -24.69 3.07 -59.71
CA THR A 79 -23.60 3.30 -60.67
C THR A 79 -23.21 4.76 -60.88
N ASN A 80 -24.04 5.71 -60.46
CA ASN A 80 -23.71 7.14 -60.44
C ASN A 80 -23.82 7.71 -59.02
N GLU A 81 -23.42 8.98 -58.87
CA GLU A 81 -23.56 9.75 -57.63
C GLU A 81 -25.01 9.74 -57.13
N ILE A 82 -25.19 9.52 -55.82
CA ILE A 82 -26.49 9.63 -55.14
C ILE A 82 -26.41 10.78 -54.15
N LYS A 83 -27.25 11.79 -54.32
CA LYS A 83 -27.26 12.98 -53.45
C LYS A 83 -28.65 13.47 -53.10
N THR A 84 -28.81 13.93 -51.87
CA THR A 84 -30.07 14.48 -51.35
C THR A 84 -29.88 15.16 -49.99
N ASP A 85 -30.57 16.26 -49.79
CA ASP A 85 -30.75 16.99 -48.53
C ASP A 85 -32.17 16.79 -47.94
N SER A 86 -32.87 15.75 -48.41
CA SER A 86 -34.29 15.54 -48.16
C SER A 86 -34.60 15.12 -46.73
N LYS A 87 -35.84 15.37 -46.33
CA LYS A 87 -36.45 14.87 -45.10
C LYS A 87 -37.28 13.61 -45.38
N PHE A 88 -36.80 12.48 -44.88
CA PHE A 88 -37.44 11.18 -44.99
C PHE A 88 -38.29 10.91 -43.74
N THR A 89 -39.61 11.01 -43.87
CA THR A 89 -40.55 10.54 -42.83
C THR A 89 -40.89 9.07 -42.99
N GLY A 90 -40.70 8.51 -44.19
CA GLY A 90 -40.68 7.06 -44.45
C GLY A 90 -39.32 6.43 -44.15
N GLU A 91 -39.26 5.12 -44.20
CA GLU A 91 -38.05 4.31 -44.03
C GLU A 91 -37.19 4.33 -45.30
N LEU A 92 -35.87 4.51 -45.14
CA LEU A 92 -34.90 4.38 -46.21
C LEU A 92 -33.96 3.22 -45.90
N ASP A 93 -34.05 2.15 -46.69
CA ASP A 93 -33.26 0.94 -46.52
C ASP A 93 -32.42 0.66 -47.78
N PHE A 94 -31.10 0.65 -47.61
CA PHE A 94 -30.12 0.30 -48.63
C PHE A 94 -29.45 -1.05 -48.36
N SER A 95 -30.04 -1.92 -47.54
CA SER A 95 -29.38 -3.14 -47.11
C SER A 95 -28.94 -4.04 -48.27
N GLY A 96 -27.67 -4.47 -48.25
CA GLY A 96 -27.05 -5.28 -49.30
C GLY A 96 -26.74 -4.53 -50.59
N CYS A 97 -26.82 -3.19 -50.60
CA CYS A 97 -26.49 -2.40 -51.79
C CYS A 97 -24.99 -2.12 -51.91
N THR A 98 -24.56 -1.74 -53.13
CA THR A 98 -23.21 -1.25 -53.42
C THR A 98 -23.27 0.08 -54.14
N PHE A 99 -22.56 1.09 -53.65
CA PHE A 99 -22.44 2.41 -54.27
C PHE A 99 -21.06 2.55 -54.91
N LYS A 100 -21.02 2.68 -56.25
CA LYS A 100 -19.78 2.80 -57.04
C LYS A 100 -19.18 4.21 -57.04
N GLU A 101 -20.04 5.22 -56.89
CA GLU A 101 -19.67 6.64 -56.90
C GLU A 101 -20.00 7.30 -55.56
N GLU A 102 -19.69 8.60 -55.45
CA GLU A 102 -19.89 9.36 -54.21
C GLU A 102 -21.36 9.39 -53.77
N VAL A 103 -21.56 9.38 -52.45
CA VAL A 103 -22.88 9.48 -51.83
C VAL A 103 -22.92 10.69 -50.91
N ASN A 104 -23.81 11.63 -51.18
CA ASN A 104 -23.92 12.88 -50.44
C ASN A 104 -25.31 13.04 -49.80
N PHE A 105 -25.37 12.77 -48.51
CA PHE A 105 -26.55 12.96 -47.66
C PHE A 105 -26.39 14.16 -46.73
N GLU A 106 -25.71 15.21 -47.19
CA GLU A 106 -25.56 16.44 -46.45
C GLU A 106 -26.93 17.03 -46.08
N GLN A 107 -27.11 17.36 -44.80
CA GLN A 107 -28.33 17.95 -44.22
C GLN A 107 -29.60 17.08 -44.35
N ALA A 108 -29.49 15.85 -44.86
CA ALA A 108 -30.61 14.93 -44.93
C ALA A 108 -31.12 14.55 -43.53
N ASN A 109 -32.44 14.35 -43.40
CA ASN A 109 -33.07 13.94 -42.16
C ASN A 109 -33.75 12.59 -42.33
N PHE A 110 -33.23 11.57 -41.66
CA PHE A 110 -33.73 10.21 -41.73
C PHE A 110 -34.48 9.84 -40.47
N LYS A 111 -35.81 9.67 -40.56
CA LYS A 111 -36.58 9.11 -39.44
C LYS A 111 -36.18 7.66 -39.16
N ASN A 112 -35.99 6.85 -40.22
CA ASN A 112 -35.41 5.52 -40.12
C ASN A 112 -34.45 5.29 -41.30
N PHE A 113 -33.23 4.87 -41.01
CA PHE A 113 -32.17 4.63 -42.00
C PHE A 113 -31.53 3.28 -41.74
N LEU A 114 -31.53 2.43 -42.75
CA LEU A 114 -30.94 1.10 -42.72
C LEU A 114 -29.97 0.96 -43.89
N CYS A 115 -28.83 0.33 -43.62
CA CYS A 115 -27.82 0.09 -44.64
C CYS A 115 -27.03 -1.19 -44.35
N ALA A 116 -27.67 -2.22 -43.79
CA ALA A 116 -26.96 -3.42 -43.39
C ALA A 116 -26.27 -4.09 -44.59
N HIS A 117 -25.04 -4.59 -44.45
CA HIS A 117 -24.28 -5.21 -45.56
C HIS A 117 -24.06 -4.29 -46.78
N THR A 118 -24.10 -2.97 -46.60
CA THR A 118 -23.85 -2.01 -47.69
C THR A 118 -22.37 -1.76 -47.90
N THR A 119 -21.95 -1.61 -49.16
CA THR A 119 -20.58 -1.20 -49.53
C THR A 119 -20.58 0.16 -50.22
N PHE A 120 -19.77 1.10 -49.72
CA PHE A 120 -19.50 2.39 -50.35
C PHE A 120 -18.06 2.41 -50.88
N GLU A 121 -17.90 2.46 -52.21
CA GLU A 121 -16.57 2.42 -52.85
C GLU A 121 -15.87 3.79 -52.88
N LYS A 122 -16.65 4.87 -52.83
CA LYS A 122 -16.18 6.25 -52.80
C LYS A 122 -16.63 6.95 -51.52
N GLN A 123 -16.31 8.23 -51.41
CA GLN A 123 -16.61 9.02 -50.22
C GLN A 123 -18.13 9.05 -49.97
N VAL A 124 -18.49 8.95 -48.69
CA VAL A 124 -19.85 9.19 -48.23
C VAL A 124 -19.88 10.35 -47.23
N SER A 125 -20.78 11.30 -47.46
CA SER A 125 -20.96 12.46 -46.60
C SER A 125 -22.32 12.41 -45.92
N PHE A 126 -22.30 12.42 -44.59
CA PHE A 126 -23.45 12.65 -43.71
C PHE A 126 -23.28 13.99 -42.98
N LEU A 127 -22.67 14.97 -43.63
CA LEU A 127 -22.44 16.30 -43.06
C LEU A 127 -23.76 16.92 -42.60
N SER A 128 -23.87 17.23 -41.31
CA SER A 128 -25.08 17.79 -40.70
C SER A 128 -26.35 16.93 -40.89
N ALA A 129 -26.21 15.64 -41.21
CA ALA A 129 -27.35 14.73 -41.33
C ALA A 129 -27.96 14.42 -39.96
N VAL A 130 -29.27 14.18 -39.93
CA VAL A 130 -30.02 13.84 -38.71
C VAL A 130 -30.55 12.42 -38.82
N PHE A 131 -30.23 11.56 -37.85
CA PHE A 131 -30.68 10.18 -37.76
C PHE A 131 -31.62 9.98 -36.59
N GLY A 132 -32.76 9.34 -36.86
CA GLY A 132 -33.79 9.07 -35.88
C GLY A 132 -34.59 10.32 -35.50
N ASN A 133 -35.62 10.11 -34.68
CA ASN A 133 -36.42 11.18 -34.13
C ASN A 133 -36.72 10.94 -32.64
N THR A 134 -37.18 11.97 -31.93
CA THR A 134 -37.43 11.92 -30.48
C THR A 134 -38.64 11.09 -30.08
N GLU A 135 -39.51 10.75 -31.04
CA GLU A 135 -40.79 10.07 -30.80
C GLU A 135 -40.71 8.54 -30.98
N ASN A 136 -39.87 8.07 -31.91
CA ASN A 136 -39.76 6.68 -32.32
C ASN A 136 -38.32 6.19 -32.17
N LYS A 137 -38.05 5.50 -31.06
CA LYS A 137 -36.71 5.03 -30.65
C LYS A 137 -36.29 3.73 -31.35
N LYS A 138 -36.50 3.62 -32.67
CA LYS A 138 -35.85 2.54 -33.44
C LYS A 138 -34.34 2.82 -33.44
N GLU A 139 -33.56 1.80 -33.13
CA GLU A 139 -32.10 1.87 -33.14
C GLU A 139 -31.58 2.08 -34.57
N ILE A 140 -30.65 3.02 -34.75
CA ILE A 140 -29.99 3.29 -36.02
C ILE A 140 -28.80 2.34 -36.12
N SER A 141 -28.89 1.37 -37.02
CA SER A 141 -27.88 0.32 -37.15
C SER A 141 -27.08 0.42 -38.44
N PHE A 142 -25.76 0.48 -38.29
CA PHE A 142 -24.79 0.26 -39.37
C PHE A 142 -24.21 -1.14 -39.18
N SER A 143 -24.95 -2.17 -39.59
CA SER A 143 -24.53 -3.56 -39.43
C SER A 143 -23.76 -4.06 -40.66
N ASN A 144 -22.54 -4.55 -40.47
CA ASN A 144 -21.70 -5.11 -41.55
C ASN A 144 -21.49 -4.16 -42.74
N VAL A 145 -21.38 -2.85 -42.47
CA VAL A 145 -21.17 -1.82 -43.50
C VAL A 145 -19.69 -1.71 -43.84
N THR A 146 -19.38 -1.53 -45.12
CA THR A 146 -18.00 -1.37 -45.62
C THR A 146 -17.83 -0.01 -46.28
N PHE A 147 -16.97 0.84 -45.73
CA PHE A 147 -16.55 2.10 -46.34
C PHE A 147 -15.12 1.96 -46.87
N LEU A 148 -14.97 1.88 -48.21
CA LEU A 148 -13.65 1.76 -48.84
C LEU A 148 -12.92 3.11 -48.99
N ASN A 149 -13.64 4.20 -48.78
CA ASN A 149 -13.12 5.57 -48.77
C ASN A 149 -13.65 6.31 -47.53
N SER A 150 -13.36 7.61 -47.41
CA SER A 150 -13.72 8.41 -46.24
C SER A 150 -15.24 8.45 -45.98
N ALA A 151 -15.62 8.25 -44.72
CA ALA A 151 -16.99 8.45 -44.23
C ALA A 151 -17.03 9.66 -43.28
N ILE A 152 -17.79 10.69 -43.66
CA ILE A 152 -17.80 11.97 -42.96
C ILE A 152 -19.11 12.12 -42.17
N PHE A 153 -19.02 12.20 -40.85
CA PHE A 153 -20.15 12.43 -39.94
C PHE A 153 -20.06 13.79 -39.23
N THR A 154 -19.45 14.78 -39.89
CA THR A 154 -19.27 16.11 -39.30
C THR A 154 -20.62 16.74 -38.99
N ASN A 155 -20.81 17.28 -37.80
CA ASN A 155 -22.07 17.85 -37.30
C ASN A 155 -23.30 16.91 -37.36
N ALA A 156 -23.11 15.60 -37.58
CA ALA A 156 -24.22 14.66 -37.62
C ALA A 156 -24.90 14.55 -36.25
N ILE A 157 -26.23 14.40 -36.25
CA ILE A 157 -27.05 14.30 -35.03
C ILE A 157 -27.76 12.95 -35.01
N PHE A 158 -27.54 12.18 -33.94
CA PHE A 158 -28.21 10.91 -33.70
C PHE A 158 -29.18 11.10 -32.52
N ASN A 159 -30.49 11.06 -32.80
CA ASN A 159 -31.55 11.21 -31.79
C ASN A 159 -32.07 9.87 -31.25
N SER A 160 -31.74 8.77 -31.92
CA SER A 160 -32.01 7.41 -31.48
C SER A 160 -30.72 6.68 -31.10
N ASP A 161 -30.83 5.63 -30.30
CA ASP A 161 -29.69 4.75 -29.99
C ASP A 161 -29.06 4.25 -31.29
N MET A 162 -27.73 4.09 -31.28
CA MET A 162 -26.99 3.69 -32.47
C MET A 162 -26.02 2.55 -32.20
N ASP A 163 -25.94 1.65 -33.19
CA ASP A 163 -25.03 0.51 -33.19
C ASP A 163 -24.28 0.41 -34.52
N PHE A 164 -22.98 0.68 -34.46
CA PHE A 164 -22.03 0.34 -35.52
C PHE A 164 -21.53 -1.07 -35.22
N TYR A 165 -22.14 -2.07 -35.84
CA TYR A 165 -21.82 -3.48 -35.58
C TYR A 165 -21.04 -4.06 -36.75
N LYS A 166 -19.77 -4.45 -36.52
CA LYS A 166 -18.87 -5.00 -37.53
C LYS A 166 -18.71 -4.08 -38.74
N VAL A 167 -18.50 -2.78 -38.49
CA VAL A 167 -18.30 -1.80 -39.56
C VAL A 167 -16.83 -1.71 -39.93
N PHE A 168 -16.55 -1.76 -41.22
CA PHE A 168 -15.20 -1.68 -41.76
C PHE A 168 -14.93 -0.32 -42.41
N PHE A 169 -13.84 0.33 -42.01
CA PHE A 169 -13.33 1.57 -42.59
C PHE A 169 -11.92 1.37 -43.16
N GLN A 170 -11.80 1.45 -44.48
CA GLN A 170 -10.51 1.34 -45.18
C GLN A 170 -9.66 2.61 -45.10
N LYS A 171 -10.33 3.76 -44.95
CA LYS A 171 -9.76 5.10 -44.86
C LYS A 171 -10.28 5.79 -43.61
N ARG A 172 -9.79 7.00 -43.34
CA ARG A 172 -10.11 7.79 -42.15
C ARG A 172 -11.61 7.81 -41.82
N LEU A 173 -11.93 7.48 -40.56
CA LEU A 173 -13.23 7.71 -39.93
C LEU A 173 -13.22 9.06 -39.22
N SER A 174 -14.22 9.92 -39.49
CA SER A 174 -14.31 11.24 -38.86
C SER A 174 -15.71 11.57 -38.34
N PHE A 175 -15.82 11.63 -37.01
CA PHE A 175 -16.89 12.28 -36.28
C PHE A 175 -16.36 13.61 -35.72
N SER A 176 -16.63 14.72 -36.43
CA SER A 176 -16.31 16.05 -35.93
C SER A 176 -17.57 16.77 -35.48
N ARG A 177 -17.64 17.21 -34.22
CA ARG A 177 -18.79 17.94 -33.66
C ARG A 177 -20.13 17.21 -33.77
N ALA A 178 -20.08 15.88 -33.85
CA ALA A 178 -21.28 15.04 -33.87
C ALA A 178 -21.96 15.04 -32.50
N LYS A 179 -23.29 14.91 -32.49
CA LYS A 179 -24.11 14.87 -31.27
C LYS A 179 -24.87 13.56 -31.19
N PHE A 180 -24.58 12.78 -30.15
CA PHE A 180 -25.27 11.56 -29.80
C PHE A 180 -26.27 11.89 -28.70
N ASN A 181 -27.46 12.35 -29.09
CA ASN A 181 -28.57 12.68 -28.18
C ASN A 181 -29.32 11.42 -27.70
N CYS A 182 -28.67 10.27 -27.77
CA CYS A 182 -29.21 8.97 -27.46
C CYS A 182 -28.67 8.45 -26.13
N ASN A 183 -29.28 7.37 -25.64
CA ASN A 183 -28.83 6.74 -24.40
C ASN A 183 -27.60 5.87 -24.64
N LYS A 184 -27.42 5.35 -25.85
CA LYS A 184 -26.34 4.42 -26.17
C LYS A 184 -25.77 4.68 -27.57
N ALA A 185 -24.45 4.91 -27.60
CA ALA A 185 -23.63 5.03 -28.79
C ALA A 185 -22.60 3.89 -28.80
N LYS A 186 -22.84 2.82 -29.56
CA LYS A 186 -21.97 1.64 -29.59
C LYS A 186 -21.19 1.54 -30.90
N PHE A 187 -19.89 1.26 -30.78
CA PHE A 187 -18.95 1.08 -31.87
C PHE A 187 -18.22 -0.26 -31.74
N ASN A 188 -18.50 -1.17 -32.67
CA ASN A 188 -17.71 -2.36 -32.99
C ASN A 188 -17.22 -2.16 -34.43
N ILE A 189 -15.99 -1.64 -34.54
CA ILE A 189 -15.43 -1.15 -35.80
C ILE A 189 -14.02 -1.67 -36.03
N GLU A 190 -13.71 -1.89 -37.31
CA GLU A 190 -12.36 -2.10 -37.80
C GLU A 190 -11.95 -0.88 -38.63
N CYS A 191 -10.89 -0.19 -38.24
CA CYS A 191 -10.40 1.00 -38.94
C CYS A 191 -8.92 0.83 -39.32
N LYS A 192 -8.65 0.79 -40.63
CA LYS A 192 -7.30 0.64 -41.18
C LYS A 192 -6.48 1.94 -41.14
N ASP A 193 -7.14 3.07 -40.95
CA ASP A 193 -6.54 4.40 -40.96
C ASP A 193 -6.94 5.15 -39.67
N GLU A 194 -6.68 6.44 -39.59
CA GLU A 194 -6.99 7.24 -38.39
C GLU A 194 -8.50 7.28 -38.08
N ALA A 195 -8.85 7.19 -36.80
CA ALA A 195 -10.21 7.35 -36.31
C ALA A 195 -10.32 8.56 -35.37
N TRP A 196 -11.13 9.55 -35.76
CA TRP A 196 -11.26 10.82 -35.06
C TRP A 196 -12.67 11.06 -34.56
N PHE A 197 -12.76 11.30 -33.25
CA PHE A 197 -13.98 11.74 -32.57
C PHE A 197 -13.69 13.10 -31.91
N ILE A 198 -13.77 14.20 -32.66
CA ILE A 198 -13.31 15.52 -32.22
C ILE A 198 -14.49 16.46 -31.95
N GLY A 199 -14.62 16.94 -30.72
CA GLY A 199 -15.73 17.80 -30.29
C GLY A 199 -17.06 17.05 -30.23
N VAL A 200 -17.04 15.73 -30.06
CA VAL A 200 -18.25 14.90 -30.04
C VAL A 200 -18.91 14.99 -28.66
N ALA A 201 -20.23 15.08 -28.63
CA ALA A 201 -20.99 15.07 -27.38
C ALA A 201 -21.93 13.86 -27.35
N GLY A 202 -21.87 13.05 -26.29
CA GLY A 202 -22.74 11.90 -26.13
C GLY A 202 -22.76 11.38 -24.70
N LYS A 203 -23.91 10.84 -24.25
CA LYS A 203 -24.05 10.39 -22.86
C LYS A 203 -23.21 9.15 -22.55
N ASN A 204 -23.50 8.05 -23.24
CA ASN A 204 -22.78 6.78 -23.09
C ASN A 204 -22.17 6.37 -24.43
N ILE A 205 -20.86 6.46 -24.52
CA ILE A 205 -20.07 6.09 -25.70
C ILE A 205 -19.30 4.81 -25.38
N THR A 206 -19.52 3.75 -26.15
CA THR A 206 -18.86 2.46 -25.95
C THR A 206 -18.19 2.02 -27.24
N ILE A 207 -16.86 1.96 -27.22
CA ILE A 207 -16.02 1.29 -28.21
C ILE A 207 -15.77 -0.12 -27.67
N ILE A 208 -16.20 -1.14 -28.39
CA ILE A 208 -16.18 -2.52 -27.94
C ILE A 208 -15.79 -3.45 -29.07
N GLU A 209 -14.94 -4.44 -28.79
CA GLU A 209 -14.49 -5.43 -29.79
C GLU A 209 -13.99 -4.76 -31.08
N SER A 210 -13.30 -3.64 -30.94
CA SER A 210 -12.87 -2.80 -32.07
C SER A 210 -11.37 -2.92 -32.31
N ASN A 211 -10.96 -2.84 -33.58
CA ASN A 211 -9.56 -2.86 -33.98
C ASN A 211 -9.21 -1.58 -34.76
N PHE A 212 -8.20 -0.87 -34.27
CA PHE A 212 -7.65 0.32 -34.91
C PHE A 212 -6.20 0.04 -35.30
N GLU A 213 -5.93 -0.05 -36.61
CA GLU A 213 -4.55 -0.21 -37.09
C GLU A 213 -3.73 1.09 -37.01
N ASN A 214 -4.41 2.21 -36.80
CA ASN A 214 -3.81 3.54 -36.68
C ASN A 214 -4.33 4.29 -35.43
N ASN A 215 -4.00 5.57 -35.31
CA ASN A 215 -4.32 6.39 -34.15
C ASN A 215 -5.83 6.50 -33.89
N LEU A 216 -6.22 6.37 -32.62
CA LEU A 216 -7.55 6.70 -32.12
C LEU A 216 -7.48 7.99 -31.31
N THR A 217 -8.14 9.04 -31.80
CA THR A 217 -8.20 10.33 -31.12
C THR A 217 -9.61 10.65 -30.66
N LEU A 218 -9.76 10.81 -29.35
CA LEU A 218 -11.02 11.09 -28.66
C LEU A 218 -10.97 12.47 -28.01
N GLY A 219 -11.75 13.40 -28.54
CA GLY A 219 -12.11 14.67 -27.91
C GLY A 219 -13.61 14.72 -27.70
N VAL A 220 -14.05 14.08 -26.61
CA VAL A 220 -15.45 13.75 -26.37
C VAL A 220 -15.94 14.27 -25.01
N THR A 221 -17.19 14.74 -24.96
CA THR A 221 -17.89 15.05 -23.70
C THR A 221 -18.87 13.95 -23.35
N PHE A 222 -18.78 13.37 -22.15
CA PHE A 222 -19.49 12.13 -21.80
C PHE A 222 -19.92 12.01 -20.34
N ASP A 223 -20.95 11.19 -20.09
CA ASP A 223 -21.21 10.63 -18.76
C ASP A 223 -20.41 9.32 -18.57
N LEU A 224 -20.40 8.46 -19.59
CA LEU A 224 -19.65 7.22 -19.63
C LEU A 224 -18.94 7.05 -20.98
N LEU A 225 -17.63 6.81 -20.93
CA LEU A 225 -16.82 6.42 -22.08
C LEU A 225 -16.14 5.09 -21.80
N ASN A 226 -16.42 4.06 -22.59
CA ASN A 226 -15.82 2.74 -22.43
C ASN A 226 -15.06 2.32 -23.69
N ILE A 227 -13.86 1.78 -23.49
CA ILE A 227 -13.06 1.05 -24.48
C ILE A 227 -12.89 -0.37 -23.93
N ILE A 228 -13.52 -1.34 -24.57
CA ILE A 228 -13.65 -2.71 -24.05
C ILE A 228 -13.20 -3.71 -25.11
N ASP A 229 -12.42 -4.71 -24.74
CA ASP A 229 -12.00 -5.81 -25.63
C ASP A 229 -11.44 -5.30 -26.98
N SER A 230 -10.71 -4.17 -26.95
CA SER A 230 -10.29 -3.46 -28.16
C SER A 230 -8.77 -3.43 -28.32
N GLU A 231 -8.32 -3.40 -29.57
CA GLU A 231 -6.91 -3.35 -29.95
C GLU A 231 -6.61 -2.05 -30.72
N ILE A 232 -5.60 -1.31 -30.27
CA ILE A 232 -5.14 -0.06 -30.91
C ILE A 232 -3.65 -0.22 -31.21
N LEU A 233 -3.28 -0.33 -32.48
CA LEU A 233 -1.90 -0.60 -32.91
C LEU A 233 -0.98 0.63 -32.90
N LYS A 234 -1.55 1.82 -32.76
CA LYS A 234 -0.83 3.09 -32.62
C LYS A 234 -1.24 3.83 -31.35
N ASP A 235 -1.38 5.15 -31.41
CA ASP A 235 -1.61 5.98 -30.23
C ASP A 235 -3.11 6.06 -29.90
N LEU A 236 -3.41 6.03 -28.60
CA LEU A 236 -4.69 6.43 -28.03
C LEU A 236 -4.53 7.81 -27.39
N THR A 237 -5.28 8.80 -27.87
CA THR A 237 -5.19 10.17 -27.33
C THR A 237 -6.55 10.65 -26.88
N LEU A 238 -6.66 11.05 -25.62
CA LEU A 238 -7.85 11.71 -25.09
C LEU A 238 -7.60 13.22 -24.99
N ASN A 239 -7.83 13.91 -26.10
CA ASN A 239 -7.55 15.33 -26.25
C ASN A 239 -8.76 16.19 -25.84
N ASN A 240 -8.63 16.95 -24.74
CA ASN A 240 -9.69 17.81 -24.21
C ASN A 240 -11.02 17.06 -23.99
N SER A 241 -10.93 15.78 -23.67
CA SER A 241 -12.08 14.97 -23.31
C SER A 241 -12.51 15.30 -21.88
N THR A 242 -13.82 15.41 -21.64
CA THR A 242 -14.37 15.77 -20.33
C THR A 242 -15.58 14.92 -19.98
N GLY A 243 -15.62 14.33 -18.80
CA GLY A 243 -16.78 13.54 -18.42
C GLY A 243 -16.76 12.98 -17.00
N ASN A 244 -17.71 12.09 -16.71
CA ASN A 244 -17.80 11.48 -15.38
C ASN A 244 -16.91 10.23 -15.29
N ASN A 245 -17.19 9.18 -16.08
CA ASN A 245 -16.53 7.88 -15.94
C ASN A 245 -15.90 7.43 -17.25
N ILE A 246 -14.63 7.01 -17.19
CA ILE A 246 -13.97 6.32 -18.30
C ILE A 246 -13.52 4.92 -17.87
N GLY A 247 -13.76 3.94 -18.74
CA GLY A 247 -13.28 2.57 -18.61
C GLY A 247 -12.39 2.16 -19.79
N ILE A 248 -11.19 1.67 -19.53
CA ILE A 248 -10.37 0.92 -20.51
C ILE A 248 -10.18 -0.48 -19.94
N ILE A 249 -10.82 -1.47 -20.58
CA ILE A 249 -11.00 -2.80 -20.03
C ILE A 249 -10.62 -3.84 -21.09
N ASN A 250 -9.84 -4.86 -20.70
CA ASN A 250 -9.44 -5.96 -21.60
C ASN A 250 -8.83 -5.49 -22.93
N SER A 251 -8.17 -4.32 -22.93
CA SER A 251 -7.75 -3.67 -24.17
C SER A 251 -6.23 -3.60 -24.27
N THR A 252 -5.73 -3.61 -25.50
CA THR A 252 -4.29 -3.50 -25.79
C THR A 252 -4.01 -2.27 -26.62
N ILE A 253 -3.09 -1.43 -26.15
CA ILE A 253 -2.57 -0.28 -26.88
C ILE A 253 -1.08 -0.51 -27.12
N GLU A 254 -0.68 -0.56 -28.39
CA GLU A 254 0.70 -0.91 -28.79
C GLU A 254 1.68 0.27 -28.69
N LYS A 255 1.19 1.51 -28.84
CA LYS A 255 2.01 2.73 -28.70
C LYS A 255 1.54 3.54 -27.49
N ASN A 256 1.49 4.87 -27.62
CA ASN A 256 1.31 5.74 -26.48
C ASN A 256 -0.17 5.94 -26.14
N THR A 257 -0.47 6.06 -24.86
CA THR A 257 -1.78 6.42 -24.34
C THR A 257 -1.66 7.76 -23.61
N ASP A 258 -2.11 8.82 -24.26
CA ASP A 258 -2.09 10.16 -23.68
C ASP A 258 -3.44 10.50 -23.04
N LEU A 259 -3.48 10.48 -21.70
CA LEU A 259 -4.61 10.90 -20.89
C LEU A 259 -4.36 12.25 -20.21
N SER A 260 -3.26 12.95 -20.53
CA SER A 260 -2.86 14.16 -19.80
C SER A 260 -3.88 15.31 -19.87
N PHE A 261 -4.62 15.40 -20.99
CA PHE A 261 -5.67 16.40 -21.24
C PHE A 261 -7.10 15.91 -20.99
N LEU A 262 -7.26 14.74 -20.35
CA LEU A 262 -8.55 14.23 -19.93
C LEU A 262 -8.95 14.80 -18.56
N SER A 263 -10.13 15.40 -18.47
CA SER A 263 -10.76 15.77 -17.20
C SER A 263 -11.90 14.80 -16.90
N ALA A 264 -11.71 13.90 -15.94
CA ALA A 264 -12.72 12.92 -15.55
C ALA A 264 -12.92 12.86 -14.03
N ASN A 265 -14.11 12.48 -13.60
CA ASN A 265 -14.33 12.20 -12.17
C ASN A 265 -13.58 10.93 -11.77
N ASN A 266 -13.68 9.87 -12.60
CA ASN A 266 -13.09 8.57 -12.37
C ASN A 266 -12.55 7.92 -13.66
N ILE A 267 -11.35 7.32 -13.56
CA ILE A 267 -10.79 6.41 -14.56
C ILE A 267 -10.70 5.01 -13.97
N SER A 268 -11.19 4.03 -14.72
CA SER A 268 -11.02 2.61 -14.44
C SER A 268 -10.20 1.97 -15.56
N LEU A 269 -8.98 1.54 -15.22
CA LEU A 269 -8.13 0.75 -16.12
C LEU A 269 -8.06 -0.67 -15.54
N ASN A 270 -8.50 -1.69 -16.29
CA ASN A 270 -8.53 -3.07 -15.80
C ASN A 270 -8.08 -4.06 -16.87
N ASN A 271 -7.31 -5.07 -16.49
CA ASN A 271 -6.95 -6.21 -17.34
C ASN A 271 -6.44 -5.78 -18.73
N SER A 272 -5.65 -4.71 -18.79
CA SER A 272 -5.28 -4.03 -20.03
C SER A 272 -3.76 -3.94 -20.18
N THR A 273 -3.28 -3.86 -21.41
CA THR A 273 -1.86 -3.78 -21.74
C THR A 273 -1.57 -2.48 -22.48
N PHE A 274 -0.74 -1.62 -21.90
CA PHE A 274 -0.25 -0.38 -22.50
C PHE A 274 1.22 -0.56 -22.83
N LYS A 275 1.60 -0.95 -24.06
CA LYS A 275 2.99 -1.28 -24.38
C LYS A 275 3.89 -0.05 -24.55
N GLY A 276 3.35 1.09 -24.98
CA GLY A 276 4.07 2.35 -25.02
C GLY A 276 4.00 3.13 -23.72
N GLU A 277 4.13 4.46 -23.81
CA GLU A 277 3.99 5.33 -22.65
C GLU A 277 2.52 5.64 -22.35
N ILE A 278 2.11 5.46 -21.10
CA ILE A 278 0.85 6.02 -20.60
C ILE A 278 1.14 7.23 -19.73
N SER A 279 0.52 8.35 -20.07
CA SER A 279 0.65 9.62 -19.35
C SER A 279 -0.63 9.96 -18.61
N LEU A 280 -0.56 9.99 -17.27
CA LEU A 280 -1.66 10.34 -16.37
C LEU A 280 -1.50 11.76 -15.81
N SER A 281 -2.62 12.33 -15.37
CA SER A 281 -2.71 13.65 -14.75
C SER A 281 -3.62 13.62 -13.53
N ILE A 282 -3.44 14.53 -12.58
CA ILE A 282 -4.36 14.68 -11.45
C ILE A 282 -5.81 14.99 -11.88
N ASN A 283 -5.96 15.67 -13.03
CA ASN A 283 -7.28 16.02 -13.59
C ASN A 283 -8.05 14.79 -14.10
N ASN A 284 -7.39 13.64 -14.23
CA ASN A 284 -8.03 12.38 -14.54
C ASN A 284 -8.93 11.88 -13.39
N PHE A 285 -8.74 12.40 -12.18
CA PHE A 285 -9.36 11.89 -10.94
C PHE A 285 -9.92 13.04 -10.09
N THR A 286 -10.75 13.91 -10.67
CA THR A 286 -11.21 15.14 -10.00
C THR A 286 -12.00 14.86 -8.72
N LEU A 287 -12.86 13.84 -8.72
CA LEU A 287 -13.67 13.44 -7.57
C LEU A 287 -13.21 12.14 -6.90
N THR A 288 -12.43 11.30 -7.60
CA THR A 288 -11.93 10.03 -7.06
C THR A 288 -10.83 10.25 -6.02
N GLN A 289 -11.01 9.70 -4.81
CA GLN A 289 -9.98 9.71 -3.76
C GLN A 289 -9.13 8.43 -3.75
N ASN A 290 -9.72 7.31 -4.20
CA ASN A 290 -9.06 6.00 -4.21
C ASN A 290 -8.95 5.52 -5.67
N ILE A 291 -7.73 5.49 -6.18
CA ILE A 291 -7.40 5.13 -7.54
C ILE A 291 -6.92 3.67 -7.52
N ASN A 292 -7.53 2.81 -8.33
CA ASN A 292 -7.15 1.40 -8.41
C ASN A 292 -6.74 1.03 -9.84
N PHE A 293 -5.53 0.53 -9.97
CA PHE A 293 -4.96 -0.06 -11.18
C PHE A 293 -4.84 -1.55 -10.95
N LYS A 294 -5.60 -2.33 -11.72
CA LYS A 294 -5.74 -3.77 -11.49
C LYS A 294 -5.44 -4.58 -12.74
N ASP A 295 -4.54 -5.54 -12.61
CA ASP A 295 -4.16 -6.46 -13.70
C ASP A 295 -3.67 -5.70 -14.95
N ILE A 296 -2.83 -4.67 -14.76
CA ILE A 296 -2.34 -3.83 -15.87
C ILE A 296 -0.88 -4.12 -16.19
N THR A 297 -0.56 -4.23 -17.48
CA THR A 297 0.83 -4.20 -17.95
C THR A 297 1.16 -2.81 -18.48
N PHE A 298 2.07 -2.11 -17.79
CA PHE A 298 2.58 -0.81 -18.16
C PHE A 298 3.93 -0.95 -18.87
N GLY A 299 4.01 -0.46 -20.10
CA GLY A 299 5.24 -0.22 -20.84
C GLY A 299 6.07 0.83 -20.11
N LYS A 300 5.77 2.10 -20.33
CA LYS A 300 6.28 3.22 -19.52
C LYS A 300 5.11 3.94 -18.86
N LEU A 301 5.14 4.07 -17.53
CA LEU A 301 4.14 4.82 -16.78
C LEU A 301 4.71 6.18 -16.39
N TYR A 302 4.09 7.26 -16.87
CA TYR A 302 4.31 8.60 -16.37
C TYR A 302 3.15 8.98 -15.43
N ILE A 303 3.49 9.18 -14.16
CA ILE A 303 2.56 9.56 -13.09
C ILE A 303 3.13 10.74 -12.28
N PRO A 304 2.42 11.89 -12.26
CA PRO A 304 2.89 13.08 -11.54
C PRO A 304 2.84 12.85 -10.03
N LYS A 305 3.82 13.39 -9.30
CA LYS A 305 3.92 13.27 -7.84
C LYS A 305 2.67 13.78 -7.11
N GLU A 306 2.01 14.78 -7.71
CA GLU A 306 0.80 15.41 -7.20
C GLU A 306 -0.37 14.42 -7.10
N LEU A 307 -0.35 13.30 -7.86
CA LEU A 307 -1.40 12.30 -7.78
C LEU A 307 -1.41 11.57 -6.43
N PHE A 308 -0.24 11.37 -5.81
CA PHE A 308 -0.08 10.59 -4.58
C PHE A 308 -0.51 11.31 -3.29
N VAL A 309 -1.14 12.48 -3.41
CA VAL A 309 -1.97 13.04 -2.32
C VAL A 309 -3.24 12.21 -2.10
N LYS A 310 -3.67 11.47 -3.15
CA LYS A 310 -4.78 10.51 -3.13
C LYS A 310 -4.28 9.11 -2.77
N SER A 311 -5.21 8.20 -2.48
CA SER A 311 -4.92 6.78 -2.28
C SER A 311 -4.75 6.09 -3.63
N VAL A 312 -3.64 5.40 -3.87
CA VAL A 312 -3.31 4.76 -5.16
C VAL A 312 -2.92 3.30 -4.96
N ASN A 313 -3.72 2.38 -5.47
CA ASN A 313 -3.47 0.95 -5.41
C ASN A 313 -3.06 0.41 -6.79
N PHE A 314 -1.93 -0.30 -6.85
CA PHE A 314 -1.52 -1.13 -7.96
C PHE A 314 -1.62 -2.60 -7.52
N GLU A 315 -2.61 -3.32 -8.06
CA GLU A 315 -2.87 -4.72 -7.77
C GLU A 315 -2.49 -5.56 -9.00
N ARG A 316 -1.58 -6.52 -8.84
CA ARG A 316 -1.13 -7.42 -9.92
C ARG A 316 -0.69 -6.70 -11.21
N CYS A 317 -0.05 -5.54 -11.06
CA CYS A 317 0.46 -4.78 -12.19
C CYS A 317 1.89 -5.21 -12.57
N ILE A 318 2.22 -5.09 -13.85
CA ILE A 318 3.55 -5.37 -14.39
C ILE A 318 4.13 -4.08 -14.97
N PHE A 319 5.28 -3.65 -14.47
CA PHE A 319 6.02 -2.49 -14.96
C PHE A 319 7.20 -2.97 -15.83
N LEU A 320 7.15 -2.72 -17.13
CA LEU A 320 8.14 -3.20 -18.11
C LEU A 320 9.37 -2.31 -18.22
N GLN A 321 9.30 -1.07 -17.72
CA GLN A 321 10.39 -0.08 -17.74
C GLN A 321 10.71 0.41 -16.33
N ASP A 322 11.81 1.15 -16.18
CA ASP A 322 12.25 1.71 -14.90
C ASP A 322 11.12 2.54 -14.24
N MET A 323 10.86 2.30 -12.95
CA MET A 323 9.97 3.12 -12.14
C MET A 323 10.77 4.08 -11.27
N ASN A 324 10.53 5.38 -11.42
CA ASN A 324 11.26 6.42 -10.70
C ASN A 324 10.31 7.26 -9.85
N PHE A 325 10.32 6.99 -8.55
CA PHE A 325 9.56 7.66 -7.50
C PHE A 325 10.47 8.36 -6.47
N LYS A 326 11.61 8.90 -6.93
CA LYS A 326 12.56 9.60 -6.06
C LYS A 326 11.94 10.89 -5.52
N ASP A 327 12.12 11.13 -4.22
CA ASP A 327 11.63 12.32 -3.51
C ASP A 327 10.09 12.46 -3.48
N TYR A 328 9.36 11.36 -3.68
CA TYR A 328 7.89 11.35 -3.62
C TYR A 328 7.40 11.25 -2.18
N THR A 329 6.28 11.91 -1.88
CA THR A 329 5.53 11.67 -0.65
C THR A 329 4.24 10.96 -0.99
N PHE A 330 4.05 9.77 -0.44
CA PHE A 330 2.88 8.94 -0.65
C PHE A 330 1.94 9.08 0.55
N ASN A 331 0.68 9.42 0.27
CA ASN A 331 -0.38 9.35 1.27
C ASN A 331 -0.67 7.87 1.59
N GLU A 332 -1.49 7.21 0.77
CA GLU A 332 -1.76 5.77 0.84
C GLU A 332 -1.42 5.14 -0.51
N VAL A 333 -0.55 4.14 -0.52
CA VAL A 333 -0.14 3.46 -1.75
C VAL A 333 0.07 1.97 -1.51
N ALA A 334 -0.27 1.15 -2.49
CA ALA A 334 -0.05 -0.29 -2.48
C ALA A 334 0.41 -0.79 -3.86
N PHE A 335 1.24 -1.83 -3.86
CA PHE A 335 1.83 -2.50 -5.01
C PHE A 335 1.67 -4.02 -4.92
N ASN A 336 0.66 -4.54 -4.23
CA ASN A 336 0.55 -5.99 -3.98
C ASN A 336 0.58 -6.83 -5.26
N THR A 337 1.38 -7.90 -5.19
CA THR A 337 1.60 -8.86 -6.27
C THR A 337 2.08 -8.20 -7.58
N CYS A 338 2.73 -7.03 -7.51
CA CYS A 338 3.27 -6.36 -8.69
C CYS A 338 4.63 -6.94 -9.13
N THR A 339 4.95 -6.82 -10.42
CA THR A 339 6.26 -7.19 -10.96
C THR A 339 6.96 -5.98 -11.59
N PHE A 340 8.15 -5.67 -11.13
CA PHE A 340 9.05 -4.67 -11.71
C PHE A 340 10.13 -5.38 -12.54
N LYS A 341 9.99 -5.33 -13.88
CA LYS A 341 10.93 -5.98 -14.82
C LYS A 341 12.27 -5.26 -14.90
N GLU A 342 12.24 -3.95 -14.73
CA GLU A 342 13.40 -3.08 -14.71
C GLU A 342 13.61 -2.50 -13.29
N SER A 343 14.45 -1.49 -13.12
CA SER A 343 14.80 -0.99 -11.80
C SER A 343 13.67 -0.13 -11.21
N ALA A 344 13.46 -0.25 -9.90
CA ALA A 344 12.49 0.55 -9.14
C ALA A 344 13.22 1.43 -8.12
N TYR A 345 13.03 2.75 -8.22
CA TYR A 345 13.71 3.75 -7.40
C TYR A 345 12.71 4.51 -6.54
N PHE A 346 12.84 4.38 -5.22
CA PHE A 346 12.05 5.10 -4.22
C PHE A 346 12.92 6.05 -3.37
N ASN A 347 14.10 6.45 -3.85
CA ASN A 347 15.08 7.17 -3.02
C ASN A 347 14.49 8.40 -2.34
N ASN A 348 14.80 8.58 -1.05
CA ASN A 348 14.35 9.71 -0.22
C ASN A 348 12.82 9.93 -0.21
N SER A 349 12.03 8.92 -0.57
CA SER A 349 10.57 9.03 -0.52
C SER A 349 10.05 8.86 0.90
N ASN A 350 8.84 9.37 1.14
CA ASN A 350 8.14 9.21 2.42
C ASN A 350 6.80 8.50 2.22
N PHE A 351 6.60 7.37 2.90
CA PHE A 351 5.32 6.68 3.00
C PHE A 351 4.65 7.07 4.31
N THR A 352 3.62 7.92 4.22
CA THR A 352 2.92 8.44 5.41
C THR A 352 1.93 7.45 6.02
N LYS A 353 1.49 6.47 5.23
CA LYS A 353 0.69 5.30 5.64
C LYS A 353 1.42 4.00 5.30
N GLY A 354 0.99 2.92 5.94
CA GLY A 354 1.64 1.61 5.77
C GLY A 354 1.47 1.06 4.36
N VAL A 355 2.54 1.09 3.57
CA VAL A 355 2.59 0.60 2.19
C VAL A 355 2.63 -0.92 2.11
N ASP A 356 1.99 -1.46 1.09
CA ASP A 356 1.95 -2.89 0.80
C ASP A 356 2.74 -3.26 -0.47
N PHE A 357 3.82 -4.02 -0.30
CA PHE A 357 4.64 -4.65 -1.32
C PHE A 357 4.56 -6.19 -1.22
N HIS A 358 3.50 -6.73 -0.61
CA HIS A 358 3.27 -8.17 -0.49
C HIS A 358 3.39 -8.87 -1.85
N GLU A 359 4.16 -9.95 -1.92
CA GLU A 359 4.37 -10.75 -3.15
C GLU A 359 4.87 -9.93 -4.36
N CYS A 360 5.50 -8.78 -4.12
CA CYS A 360 6.16 -8.03 -5.18
C CYS A 360 7.39 -8.79 -5.71
N GLU A 361 7.62 -8.72 -7.01
CA GLU A 361 8.83 -9.21 -7.65
C GLU A 361 9.64 -8.07 -8.26
N PHE A 362 10.89 -7.92 -7.80
CA PHE A 362 11.86 -6.96 -8.35
C PHE A 362 12.94 -7.74 -9.12
N GLU A 363 12.90 -7.67 -10.45
CA GLU A 363 13.83 -8.43 -11.30
C GLU A 363 15.24 -7.80 -11.33
N LYS A 364 15.32 -6.46 -11.29
CA LYS A 364 16.57 -5.70 -11.25
C LYS A 364 16.74 -4.96 -9.92
N THR A 365 17.29 -3.75 -9.96
CA THR A 365 17.61 -2.99 -8.74
C THR A 365 16.33 -2.45 -8.09
N ALA A 366 16.13 -2.74 -6.81
CA ALA A 366 15.13 -2.10 -5.97
C ALA A 366 15.83 -1.18 -4.96
N CYS A 367 15.60 0.12 -5.07
CA CYS A 367 16.31 1.12 -4.28
C CYS A 367 15.36 1.87 -3.33
N PHE A 368 15.50 1.59 -2.03
CA PHE A 368 14.82 2.23 -0.91
C PHE A 368 15.79 3.08 -0.06
N TYR A 369 16.84 3.59 -0.69
CA TYR A 369 17.82 4.45 -0.03
C TYR A 369 17.14 5.68 0.58
N GLY A 370 17.36 5.93 1.88
CA GLY A 370 16.82 7.12 2.55
C GLY A 370 15.29 7.17 2.66
N VAL A 371 14.59 6.07 2.37
CA VAL A 371 13.12 6.02 2.48
C VAL A 371 12.69 6.13 3.93
N LYS A 372 11.62 6.90 4.18
CA LYS A 372 10.94 6.97 5.47
C LYS A 372 9.60 6.24 5.41
N PHE A 373 9.38 5.35 6.38
CA PHE A 373 8.11 4.69 6.62
C PHE A 373 7.55 5.18 7.96
N ASP A 374 6.45 5.94 7.91
CA ASP A 374 5.78 6.46 9.11
C ASP A 374 4.91 5.39 9.81
N GLU A 375 4.51 4.35 9.09
CA GLU A 375 3.80 3.17 9.60
C GLU A 375 4.50 1.88 9.11
N THR A 376 4.17 0.73 9.70
CA THR A 376 4.80 -0.57 9.36
C THR A 376 4.59 -0.95 7.89
N PRO A 377 5.66 -1.07 7.07
CA PRO A 377 5.53 -1.51 5.69
C PRO A 377 5.40 -3.04 5.58
N ASN A 378 4.63 -3.51 4.61
CA ASN A 378 4.48 -4.93 4.31
C ASN A 378 5.34 -5.31 3.10
N PHE A 379 6.43 -6.06 3.33
CA PHE A 379 7.25 -6.68 2.26
C PHE A 379 7.15 -8.21 2.29
N SER A 380 6.10 -8.76 2.89
CA SER A 380 5.94 -10.19 3.06
C SER A 380 5.96 -10.91 1.71
N GLN A 381 6.78 -11.95 1.60
CA GLN A 381 6.96 -12.72 0.35
C GLN A 381 7.43 -11.89 -0.87
N ALA A 382 7.98 -10.69 -0.67
CA ALA A 382 8.62 -9.95 -1.75
C ALA A 382 9.92 -10.64 -2.21
N ILE A 383 10.13 -10.72 -3.52
CA ILE A 383 11.27 -11.38 -4.16
C ILE A 383 12.18 -10.31 -4.78
N PHE A 384 13.45 -10.30 -4.38
CA PHE A 384 14.48 -9.43 -4.93
C PHE A 384 15.50 -10.29 -5.69
N LYS A 385 15.41 -10.30 -7.03
CA LYS A 385 16.36 -11.05 -7.89
C LYS A 385 17.63 -10.25 -8.16
N GLY A 386 17.50 -8.92 -8.29
CA GLY A 386 18.61 -7.99 -8.47
C GLY A 386 19.17 -7.42 -7.16
N SER A 387 19.77 -6.23 -7.24
CA SER A 387 20.33 -5.53 -6.07
C SER A 387 19.23 -4.87 -5.24
N LEU A 388 19.25 -5.08 -3.92
CA LEU A 388 18.40 -4.39 -2.96
C LEU A 388 19.25 -3.38 -2.18
N ASN A 389 18.92 -2.09 -2.29
CA ASN A 389 19.54 -1.03 -1.51
C ASN A 389 18.52 -0.47 -0.50
N VAL A 390 18.76 -0.69 0.79
CA VAL A 390 17.93 -0.23 1.92
C VAL A 390 18.74 0.58 2.93
N VAL A 391 19.85 1.18 2.48
CA VAL A 391 20.73 2.00 3.32
C VAL A 391 19.99 3.28 3.74
N ASN A 392 20.16 3.70 5.00
CA ASN A 392 19.50 4.88 5.56
C ASN A 392 17.96 4.83 5.53
N THR A 393 17.35 3.64 5.39
CA THR A 393 15.89 3.51 5.54
C THR A 393 15.49 3.79 6.99
N ASN A 394 14.49 4.65 7.19
CA ASN A 394 13.95 5.03 8.48
C ASN A 394 12.59 4.32 8.71
N LEU A 395 12.52 3.50 9.76
CA LEU A 395 11.33 2.75 10.15
C LEU A 395 10.86 3.27 11.49
N ASN A 396 9.71 3.94 11.51
CA ASN A 396 9.19 4.58 12.71
C ASN A 396 8.00 3.81 13.31
N PHE A 397 8.21 2.54 13.65
CA PHE A 397 7.17 1.72 14.27
C PHE A 397 7.70 0.86 15.43
N THR A 398 6.81 0.55 16.36
CA THR A 398 7.06 -0.24 17.58
C THR A 398 6.66 -1.72 17.41
N PHE A 399 6.93 -2.53 18.43
CA PHE A 399 6.46 -3.93 18.46
C PHE A 399 4.94 -4.04 18.33
N ASP A 400 4.20 -3.13 18.97
CA ASP A 400 2.74 -3.18 18.99
C ASP A 400 2.18 -2.79 17.59
N ASP A 401 2.76 -1.76 16.95
CA ASP A 401 2.42 -1.37 15.57
C ASP A 401 2.67 -2.51 14.56
N LEU A 402 3.78 -3.22 14.70
CA LEU A 402 4.08 -4.40 13.85
C LEU A 402 3.09 -5.54 14.13
N GLN A 403 2.77 -5.78 15.40
CA GLN A 403 1.81 -6.80 15.78
C GLN A 403 0.42 -6.52 15.20
N ASP A 404 -0.02 -5.26 15.27
CA ASP A 404 -1.32 -4.85 14.74
C ASP A 404 -1.36 -4.90 13.22
N ARG A 405 -0.27 -4.50 12.53
CA ARG A 405 -0.17 -4.68 11.08
C ARG A 405 -0.26 -6.16 10.68
N ILE A 406 0.47 -7.05 11.34
CA ILE A 406 0.44 -8.49 11.03
C ILE A 406 -0.96 -9.08 11.26
N LYS A 407 -1.68 -8.65 12.31
CA LYS A 407 -3.06 -9.07 12.55
C LYS A 407 -4.01 -8.55 11.48
N GLN A 408 -3.87 -7.28 11.08
CA GLN A 408 -4.69 -6.69 10.03
C GLN A 408 -4.54 -7.49 8.72
N GLU A 409 -3.31 -7.76 8.30
CA GLU A 409 -3.04 -8.57 7.09
C GLU A 409 -3.59 -10.00 7.21
N TYR A 410 -3.50 -10.60 8.40
CA TYR A 410 -4.09 -11.92 8.69
C TYR A 410 -5.61 -11.89 8.59
N GLU A 411 -6.26 -10.86 9.13
CA GLU A 411 -7.72 -10.71 9.08
C GLU A 411 -8.19 -10.45 7.64
N ASP A 412 -7.54 -9.54 6.93
CA ASP A 412 -7.88 -9.16 5.55
C ASP A 412 -7.73 -10.35 4.59
N PHE A 413 -6.64 -11.12 4.68
CA PHE A 413 -6.44 -12.30 3.83
C PHE A 413 -7.45 -13.42 4.11
N ASN A 414 -7.85 -13.60 5.37
CA ASN A 414 -8.72 -14.71 5.79
C ASN A 414 -10.22 -14.37 5.77
N LYS A 415 -10.59 -13.09 5.56
CA LYS A 415 -11.95 -12.56 5.66
C LYS A 415 -12.98 -13.37 4.88
N ASP A 416 -12.63 -13.77 3.65
CA ASP A 416 -13.53 -14.46 2.71
C ASP A 416 -13.04 -15.88 2.34
N LYS A 417 -12.10 -16.46 3.12
CA LYS A 417 -11.52 -17.78 2.83
C LYS A 417 -12.17 -18.91 3.62
N ASN A 418 -12.33 -20.06 2.94
CA ASN A 418 -12.73 -21.32 3.57
C ASN A 418 -11.66 -21.78 4.58
N GLU A 419 -12.05 -22.56 5.59
CA GLU A 419 -11.13 -23.03 6.65
C GLU A 419 -9.87 -23.73 6.10
N LYS A 420 -9.96 -24.40 4.95
CA LYS A 420 -8.81 -25.10 4.32
C LYS A 420 -7.78 -24.14 3.70
N ASP A 421 -8.21 -22.95 3.29
CA ASP A 421 -7.39 -21.94 2.61
C ASP A 421 -6.91 -20.84 3.56
N LYS A 422 -7.33 -20.91 4.83
CA LYS A 422 -6.90 -19.97 5.87
C LYS A 422 -5.43 -20.17 6.20
N LYS A 423 -4.73 -19.05 6.34
CA LYS A 423 -3.33 -19.00 6.75
C LYS A 423 -3.27 -18.52 8.20
N SER A 424 -2.57 -19.29 9.04
CA SER A 424 -2.45 -19.00 10.47
C SER A 424 -1.57 -17.78 10.74
N LEU A 425 -1.80 -17.11 11.88
CA LEU A 425 -1.09 -15.88 12.24
C LEU A 425 0.42 -16.08 12.39
N ASP A 426 0.88 -17.26 12.83
CA ASP A 426 2.31 -17.61 12.91
C ASP A 426 2.98 -17.60 11.53
N LYS A 427 2.25 -18.02 10.48
CA LYS A 427 2.77 -17.99 9.10
C LYS A 427 2.91 -16.55 8.60
N PHE A 428 1.93 -15.68 8.84
CA PHE A 428 2.06 -14.25 8.51
C PHE A 428 3.24 -13.61 9.26
N ALA A 429 3.39 -13.90 10.54
CA ALA A 429 4.54 -13.44 11.31
C ALA A 429 5.87 -13.94 10.71
N ASN A 430 5.92 -15.19 10.26
CA ASN A 430 7.09 -15.73 9.55
C ASN A 430 7.36 -15.02 8.22
N ASP A 431 6.34 -14.65 7.44
CA ASP A 431 6.56 -13.97 6.16
C ASP A 431 7.12 -12.55 6.34
N PHE A 432 6.62 -11.81 7.33
CA PHE A 432 7.21 -10.53 7.73
C PHE A 432 8.64 -10.72 8.26
N ARG A 433 8.89 -11.80 9.02
CA ARG A 433 10.23 -12.12 9.50
C ARG A 433 11.21 -12.34 8.34
N ASP A 434 10.78 -13.08 7.32
CA ASP A 434 11.60 -13.41 6.16
C ASP A 434 11.96 -12.17 5.34
N SER A 435 11.07 -11.18 5.23
CA SER A 435 11.37 -9.92 4.54
C SER A 435 12.40 -9.08 5.29
N PHE A 436 12.26 -8.92 6.62
CA PHE A 436 13.28 -8.23 7.42
C PHE A 436 14.62 -8.95 7.43
N ARG A 437 14.63 -10.29 7.37
CA ARG A 437 15.86 -11.08 7.20
C ARG A 437 16.53 -10.77 5.87
N THR A 438 15.78 -10.62 4.79
CA THR A 438 16.31 -10.22 3.47
C THR A 438 16.97 -8.85 3.54
N PHE A 439 16.31 -7.86 4.16
CA PHE A 439 16.83 -6.49 4.27
C PHE A 439 18.11 -6.45 5.12
N LYS A 440 18.11 -7.15 6.26
CA LYS A 440 19.30 -7.34 7.10
C LYS A 440 20.46 -7.94 6.31
N ASN A 441 20.23 -9.01 5.55
CA ASN A 441 21.28 -9.68 4.79
C ASN A 441 21.84 -8.79 3.67
N ALA A 442 21.01 -7.97 3.03
CA ALA A 442 21.45 -6.97 2.06
C ALA A 442 22.41 -5.95 2.71
N LEU A 443 22.06 -5.42 3.89
CA LEU A 443 22.90 -4.45 4.61
C LEU A 443 24.22 -5.05 5.12
N ILE A 444 24.21 -6.31 5.57
CA ILE A 444 25.44 -7.03 5.96
C ILE A 444 26.37 -7.16 4.76
N LYS A 445 25.84 -7.48 3.58
CA LYS A 445 26.63 -7.57 2.34
C LYS A 445 27.29 -6.24 1.99
N ASP A 446 26.63 -5.12 2.29
CA ASP A 446 27.13 -3.76 2.04
C ASP A 446 27.99 -3.20 3.20
N ASN A 447 28.38 -4.02 4.17
CA ASN A 447 29.12 -3.63 5.39
C ASN A 447 28.43 -2.58 6.27
N ASN A 448 27.10 -2.43 6.16
CA ASN A 448 26.31 -1.52 6.99
C ASN A 448 25.72 -2.26 8.21
N LEU A 449 26.56 -2.55 9.20
CA LEU A 449 26.20 -3.34 10.38
C LEU A 449 25.21 -2.64 11.31
N LEU A 450 25.23 -1.31 11.36
CA LEU A 450 24.36 -0.52 12.23
C LEU A 450 22.90 -0.63 11.75
N ASP A 451 22.64 -0.34 10.48
CA ASP A 451 21.30 -0.47 9.90
C ASP A 451 20.84 -1.94 9.91
N ALA A 452 21.75 -2.88 9.63
CA ALA A 452 21.43 -4.31 9.71
C ALA A 452 20.95 -4.74 11.11
N SER A 453 21.48 -4.14 12.19
CA SER A 453 21.05 -4.40 13.55
C SER A 453 19.60 -3.97 13.80
N ASN A 454 19.15 -2.86 13.18
CA ASN A 454 17.76 -2.40 13.26
C ASN A 454 16.81 -3.39 12.58
N PHE A 455 17.15 -3.88 11.38
CA PHE A 455 16.34 -4.91 10.72
C PHE A 455 16.32 -6.24 11.46
N HIS A 456 17.43 -6.62 12.10
CA HIS A 456 17.47 -7.80 12.96
C HIS A 456 16.55 -7.66 14.17
N LYS A 457 16.36 -6.45 14.72
CA LYS A 457 15.37 -6.22 15.78
C LYS A 457 13.94 -6.56 15.30
N TYR A 458 13.55 -6.07 14.13
CA TYR A 458 12.23 -6.36 13.58
C TYR A 458 12.04 -7.85 13.25
N GLU A 459 13.09 -8.54 12.78
CA GLU A 459 13.10 -10.00 12.64
C GLU A 459 12.76 -10.70 13.97
N LEU A 460 13.32 -10.22 15.09
CA LEU A 460 13.07 -10.79 16.41
C LEU A 460 11.68 -10.46 16.96
N TYR A 461 11.14 -9.28 16.65
CA TYR A 461 9.73 -8.96 16.95
C TYR A 461 8.79 -9.95 16.28
N CYS A 462 8.97 -10.19 14.98
CA CYS A 462 8.18 -11.20 14.25
C CYS A 462 8.33 -12.59 14.88
N LYS A 463 9.55 -12.97 15.29
CA LYS A 463 9.79 -14.26 15.96
C LYS A 463 9.08 -14.37 17.30
N GLU A 464 9.01 -13.30 18.09
CA GLU A 464 8.25 -13.26 19.34
C GLU A 464 6.75 -13.49 19.09
N ILE A 465 6.19 -12.89 18.04
CA ILE A 465 4.78 -13.09 17.64
C ILE A 465 4.53 -14.54 17.20
N GLU A 466 5.39 -15.07 16.32
CA GLU A 466 5.34 -16.45 15.83
C GLU A 466 5.37 -17.46 16.99
N LEU A 467 6.28 -17.29 17.95
CA LEU A 467 6.41 -18.20 19.10
C LEU A 467 5.23 -18.12 20.06
N LYS A 468 4.67 -16.92 20.30
CA LYS A 468 3.46 -16.77 21.13
C LYS A 468 2.27 -17.51 20.53
N GLU A 469 2.10 -17.41 19.22
CA GLU A 469 1.00 -18.09 18.53
C GLU A 469 1.18 -19.62 18.54
N ASN A 470 2.40 -20.09 18.24
CA ASN A 470 2.73 -21.51 18.28
C ASN A 470 2.57 -22.13 19.68
N TRP A 471 2.81 -21.37 20.74
CA TRP A 471 2.53 -21.79 22.12
C TRP A 471 1.03 -21.74 22.46
N ASN A 472 0.25 -20.82 21.92
CA ASN A 472 -1.19 -20.75 22.22
C ASN A 472 -1.98 -21.88 21.52
N ASN A 473 -1.48 -22.40 20.39
CA ASN A 473 -2.12 -23.47 19.63
C ASN A 473 -2.13 -24.83 20.35
N ARG A 474 -3.34 -25.26 20.74
CA ARG A 474 -3.59 -26.43 21.61
C ARG A 474 -3.44 -27.80 20.93
N GLU A 475 -3.37 -27.86 19.59
CA GLU A 475 -3.24 -29.11 18.82
C GLU A 475 -1.89 -29.86 19.01
N THR A 476 -0.94 -29.22 19.69
CA THR A 476 0.41 -29.77 19.92
C THR A 476 0.52 -30.73 21.11
N LYS A 477 -0.57 -31.08 21.83
CA LYS A 477 -0.47 -31.75 23.15
C LYS A 477 -0.43 -33.29 23.19
N THR A 478 -0.41 -34.00 22.07
CA THR A 478 -0.72 -35.46 22.06
C THR A 478 0.45 -36.43 22.28
N THR A 479 1.71 -35.98 22.42
CA THR A 479 2.88 -36.87 22.67
C THR A 479 4.00 -36.19 23.48
N ALA A 480 4.81 -36.95 24.22
CA ALA A 480 5.92 -36.45 25.06
C ALA A 480 7.02 -35.67 24.28
N ARG A 481 7.20 -35.96 22.98
CA ARG A 481 8.10 -35.18 22.10
C ARG A 481 7.54 -33.80 21.75
N LYS A 482 6.21 -33.64 21.72
CA LYS A 482 5.58 -32.35 21.42
C LYS A 482 5.47 -31.45 22.67
N SER A 483 5.39 -32.03 23.87
CA SER A 483 5.39 -31.24 25.13
C SER A 483 6.74 -30.56 25.39
N SER A 484 7.87 -31.20 25.07
CA SER A 484 9.20 -30.57 25.17
C SER A 484 9.40 -29.45 24.14
N LEU A 485 8.85 -29.61 22.93
CA LEU A 485 8.85 -28.56 21.89
C LEU A 485 8.02 -27.33 22.32
N HIS A 486 6.87 -27.58 22.95
CA HIS A 486 6.00 -26.55 23.49
C HIS A 486 6.72 -25.75 24.60
N LEU A 487 7.35 -26.45 25.56
CA LEU A 487 8.16 -25.80 26.61
C LEU A 487 9.29 -24.95 26.02
N LYS A 488 9.95 -25.43 24.96
CA LYS A 488 10.95 -24.65 24.23
C LYS A 488 10.37 -23.35 23.69
N TYR A 489 9.22 -23.39 23.00
CA TYR A 489 8.59 -22.18 22.47
C TYR A 489 8.22 -21.17 23.56
N PHE A 490 7.73 -21.67 24.70
CA PHE A 490 7.46 -20.83 25.86
C PHE A 490 8.71 -20.14 26.40
N ILE A 491 9.79 -20.92 26.64
CA ILE A 491 11.06 -20.38 27.15
C ILE A 491 11.66 -19.38 26.15
N ASP A 492 11.70 -19.72 24.86
CA ASP A 492 12.24 -18.85 23.81
C ASP A 492 11.43 -17.55 23.70
N SER A 493 10.09 -17.63 23.80
CA SER A 493 9.20 -16.47 23.80
C SER A 493 9.43 -15.56 25.02
N LEU A 494 9.55 -16.14 26.22
CA LEU A 494 9.88 -15.40 27.44
C LEU A 494 11.25 -14.73 27.35
N LEU A 495 12.25 -15.42 26.80
CA LEU A 495 13.60 -14.91 26.64
C LEU A 495 13.63 -13.72 25.67
N LEU A 496 12.96 -13.83 24.52
CA LEU A 496 12.82 -12.74 23.57
C LEU A 496 12.09 -11.54 24.19
N GLY A 497 10.95 -11.78 24.84
CA GLY A 497 10.20 -10.74 25.53
C GLY A 497 11.02 -10.03 26.60
N PHE A 498 11.83 -10.77 27.36
CA PHE A 498 12.76 -10.22 28.34
C PHE A 498 13.79 -9.31 27.67
N TYR A 499 14.48 -9.76 26.62
CA TYR A 499 15.47 -8.92 25.94
C TYR A 499 14.88 -7.71 25.22
N ARG A 500 13.61 -7.77 24.77
CA ARG A 500 12.89 -6.62 24.22
C ARG A 500 12.66 -5.53 25.27
N LYS A 501 12.18 -5.92 26.46
CA LYS A 501 11.95 -4.98 27.57
C LYS A 501 13.25 -4.51 28.23
N LEU A 502 14.29 -5.35 28.19
CA LEU A 502 15.60 -5.04 28.75
C LEU A 502 16.45 -4.10 27.87
N SER A 503 16.46 -4.31 26.55
CA SER A 503 17.46 -3.70 25.65
C SER A 503 16.97 -3.45 24.23
N ASP A 504 15.68 -3.66 23.99
CA ASP A 504 15.08 -3.66 22.66
C ASP A 504 15.80 -4.61 21.68
N HIS A 505 16.01 -5.86 22.12
CA HIS A 505 16.79 -6.88 21.40
C HIS A 505 18.23 -6.46 21.07
N HIS A 506 18.92 -5.89 22.06
CA HIS A 506 20.30 -5.46 21.97
C HIS A 506 20.55 -4.33 20.98
N THR A 507 19.63 -3.37 20.89
CA THR A 507 19.78 -2.18 20.04
C THR A 507 19.82 -0.89 20.85
N ASP A 508 19.14 -0.86 22.00
CA ASP A 508 19.04 0.33 22.85
C ASP A 508 20.01 0.24 24.05
N PHE A 509 21.13 0.96 23.92
CA PHE A 509 22.17 1.04 24.95
C PHE A 509 21.67 1.68 26.25
N LEU A 510 20.93 2.79 26.15
CA LEU A 510 20.44 3.52 27.32
C LEU A 510 19.46 2.66 28.11
N LYS A 511 18.58 1.92 27.41
CA LYS A 511 17.60 1.03 28.04
C LYS A 511 18.26 -0.10 28.80
N VAL A 512 19.26 -0.77 28.22
CA VAL A 512 20.00 -1.82 28.95
C VAL A 512 20.76 -1.25 30.14
N PHE A 513 21.39 -0.09 30.00
CA PHE A 513 22.12 0.57 31.08
C PHE A 513 21.19 0.98 32.23
N ASN A 514 20.04 1.60 31.93
CA ASN A 514 19.04 1.93 32.94
C ASN A 514 18.55 0.70 33.71
N ASN A 515 18.43 -0.45 33.04
CA ASN A 515 18.05 -1.70 33.70
C ASN A 515 19.18 -2.31 34.56
N ILE A 516 20.46 -2.06 34.23
CA ILE A 516 21.59 -2.37 35.12
C ILE A 516 21.47 -1.53 36.40
N VAL A 517 21.29 -0.22 36.27
CA VAL A 517 21.17 0.71 37.41
C VAL A 517 19.99 0.33 38.32
N LEU A 518 18.84 -0.02 37.73
CA LEU A 518 17.68 -0.55 38.47
C LEU A 518 18.02 -1.81 39.28
N LEU A 519 18.73 -2.77 38.68
CA LEU A 519 19.08 -4.02 39.37
C LEU A 519 20.02 -3.76 40.55
N VAL A 520 21.04 -2.91 40.36
CA VAL A 520 22.01 -2.56 41.41
C VAL A 520 21.33 -1.82 42.56
N ALA A 521 20.46 -0.86 42.26
CA ALA A 521 19.69 -0.14 43.27
C ALA A 521 18.76 -1.08 44.04
N LEU A 522 18.05 -1.98 43.35
CA LEU A 522 17.17 -2.96 43.97
C LEU A 522 17.95 -3.90 44.90
N TYR A 523 19.09 -4.41 44.45
CA TYR A 523 19.97 -5.24 45.28
C TYR A 523 20.39 -4.50 46.55
N SER A 524 20.80 -3.24 46.42
CA SER A 524 21.20 -2.41 47.56
C SER A 524 20.07 -2.21 48.58
N VAL A 525 18.84 -1.98 48.12
CA VAL A 525 17.66 -1.84 48.99
C VAL A 525 17.37 -3.15 49.74
N PHE A 526 17.46 -4.30 49.07
CA PHE A 526 17.26 -5.60 49.71
C PHE A 526 18.34 -5.91 50.75
N LEU A 527 19.59 -5.51 50.49
CA LEU A 527 20.67 -5.63 51.46
C LEU A 527 20.43 -4.75 52.70
N PHE A 528 19.98 -3.51 52.49
CA PHE A 528 19.67 -2.59 53.58
C PHE A 528 18.51 -3.10 54.45
N ILE A 529 17.39 -3.52 53.84
CA ILE A 529 16.23 -4.07 54.55
C ILE A 529 16.61 -5.35 55.32
N GLY A 530 17.53 -6.15 54.78
CA GLY A 530 18.02 -7.36 55.42
C GLY A 530 19.00 -7.13 56.58
N GLY A 531 19.36 -5.88 56.91
CA GLY A 531 20.25 -5.55 58.01
C GLY A 531 21.71 -5.94 57.78
N TYR A 532 22.13 -6.12 56.52
CA TYR A 532 23.49 -6.60 56.17
C TYR A 532 24.58 -5.53 56.25
N GLU A 533 24.23 -4.30 56.61
CA GLU A 533 25.16 -3.19 56.79
C GLU A 533 26.15 -3.45 57.94
N ASP A 534 25.73 -4.17 59.00
CA ASP A 534 26.54 -4.41 60.19
C ASP A 534 27.68 -5.43 60.00
N ASN A 535 27.59 -6.32 59.01
CA ASN A 535 28.69 -7.22 58.63
C ASN A 535 29.66 -6.61 57.60
N LEU A 536 29.31 -5.47 57.00
CA LEU A 536 30.20 -4.64 56.19
C LEU A 536 30.95 -3.61 57.05
N LYS A 537 30.50 -3.38 58.30
CA LYS A 537 31.05 -2.43 59.29
C LYS A 537 32.06 -3.03 60.29
N SER A 538 32.86 -4.03 59.91
CA SER A 538 34.07 -4.37 60.71
C SER A 538 35.26 -3.44 60.42
N TYR A 539 35.13 -2.45 59.54
CA TYR A 539 36.18 -1.48 59.23
C TYR A 539 35.87 -0.07 59.75
N GLN A 540 35.83 0.06 61.08
CA GLN A 540 36.46 1.15 61.84
C GLN A 540 36.24 0.91 63.34
N TYR A 541 37.35 0.77 64.06
CA TYR A 541 37.49 0.54 65.51
C TYR A 541 37.06 -0.85 66.03
N SER A 542 38.03 -1.76 66.12
CA SER A 542 38.06 -2.75 67.21
C SER A 542 39.29 -2.49 68.07
N ASP A 543 39.07 -2.25 69.36
CA ASP A 543 40.12 -2.09 70.35
C ASP A 543 40.98 -3.34 70.49
N ASN A 544 42.24 -3.07 70.85
CA ASN A 544 43.17 -3.87 71.66
C ASN A 544 44.17 -4.83 70.96
N PRO A 545 45.35 -5.06 71.58
CA PRO A 545 46.61 -4.40 71.22
C PRO A 545 47.76 -5.39 70.90
N LEU A 546 48.93 -4.85 70.51
CA LEU A 546 50.14 -5.56 70.03
C LEU A 546 49.98 -6.08 68.58
N ASP A 547 50.88 -5.88 67.63
CA ASP A 547 52.33 -5.76 67.70
C ASP A 547 52.87 -5.05 66.44
N ASN A 548 54.14 -4.63 66.52
CA ASN A 548 54.85 -3.69 65.67
C ASN A 548 55.24 -4.17 64.24
N ASN A 549 55.42 -3.16 63.38
CA ASN A 549 56.40 -3.03 62.27
C ASN A 549 56.12 -3.62 60.87
N SER A 550 55.81 -2.72 59.92
CA SER A 550 56.54 -2.64 58.63
C SER A 550 56.51 -1.20 58.07
N SER A 551 57.66 -0.73 57.56
CA SER A 551 58.02 0.69 57.44
C SER A 551 57.55 1.42 56.17
N LEU A 552 56.68 0.83 55.33
CA LEU A 552 56.19 1.49 54.11
C LEU A 552 54.84 2.20 54.30
N THR A 553 54.00 1.66 55.19
CA THR A 553 52.66 2.17 55.49
C THR A 553 52.70 3.48 56.31
N ASN A 554 53.76 3.68 57.10
CA ASN A 554 53.97 4.94 57.82
C ASN A 554 54.41 6.07 56.88
N ALA A 555 55.24 5.79 55.86
CA ALA A 555 55.63 6.79 54.87
C ALA A 555 54.44 7.33 54.05
N PHE A 556 53.50 6.46 53.65
CA PHE A 556 52.26 6.89 52.99
C PHE A 556 51.30 7.62 53.95
N LYS A 557 51.31 7.28 55.25
CA LYS A 557 50.56 8.00 56.30
C LYS A 557 51.12 9.41 56.50
N ASP A 558 52.44 9.58 56.51
CA ASP A 558 53.10 10.86 56.73
C ASP A 558 52.98 11.81 55.51
N ILE A 559 52.99 11.25 54.29
CA ILE A 559 52.69 12.01 53.06
C ILE A 559 51.21 12.44 53.03
N LYS A 560 50.28 11.54 53.38
CA LYS A 560 48.85 11.84 53.45
C LYS A 560 48.55 12.90 54.53
N ASN A 561 49.19 12.80 55.70
CA ASN A 561 49.01 13.78 56.78
C ASN A 561 49.68 15.12 56.46
N SER A 562 50.84 15.14 55.80
CA SER A 562 51.49 16.40 55.35
C SER A 562 50.68 17.15 54.27
N ILE A 563 49.94 16.42 53.43
CA ILE A 563 49.05 17.02 52.43
C ILE A 563 47.76 17.56 53.08
N ILE A 564 47.25 16.88 54.11
CA ILE A 564 46.03 17.27 54.85
C ILE A 564 46.29 18.43 55.83
N GLU A 565 47.48 18.52 56.43
CA GLU A 565 47.89 19.58 57.35
C GLU A 565 48.56 20.78 56.66
N SER A 566 48.64 20.75 55.33
CA SER A 566 49.09 21.89 54.51
C SER A 566 48.23 23.13 54.79
N PRO A 567 48.81 24.29 55.12
CA PRO A 567 48.07 25.54 55.35
C PRO A 567 47.17 25.91 54.15
N PHE A 568 47.57 25.53 52.94
CA PHE A 568 46.82 25.74 51.71
C PHE A 568 45.54 24.89 51.60
N VAL A 569 45.51 23.68 52.18
CA VAL A 569 44.33 22.79 52.14
C VAL A 569 43.35 23.14 53.25
N GLN A 570 43.82 23.53 54.43
CA GLN A 570 42.93 23.96 55.52
C GLN A 570 42.22 25.29 55.21
N GLU A 571 42.91 26.25 54.61
CA GLU A 571 42.35 27.59 54.35
C GLU A 571 41.33 27.61 53.19
N TYR A 572 41.39 26.67 52.25
CA TYR A 572 40.54 26.64 51.05
C TYR A 572 39.66 25.39 50.89
N SER A 573 39.64 24.46 51.85
CA SER A 573 38.80 23.23 51.79
C SER A 573 37.32 23.53 51.58
N LEU A 574 36.79 24.55 52.26
CA LEU A 574 35.40 25.00 52.11
C LEU A 574 35.17 25.62 50.72
N PHE A 575 36.14 26.36 50.17
CA PHE A 575 36.03 27.01 48.87
C PHE A 575 36.08 26.01 47.70
N ILE A 576 36.89 24.95 47.80
CA ILE A 576 36.96 23.87 46.79
C ILE A 576 35.68 23.02 46.82
N VAL A 577 35.17 22.69 48.02
CA VAL A 577 33.88 21.99 48.17
C VAL A 577 32.72 22.86 47.69
N MET A 578 32.72 24.17 47.97
CA MET A 578 31.72 25.11 47.46
C MET A 578 31.79 25.33 45.95
N PHE A 579 32.98 25.25 45.33
CA PHE A 579 33.14 25.32 43.88
C PHE A 579 32.57 24.09 43.17
N PHE A 580 32.83 22.88 43.68
CA PHE A 580 32.25 21.65 43.14
C PHE A 580 30.75 21.52 43.44
N LEU A 581 30.28 21.94 44.62
CA LEU A 581 28.84 22.08 44.88
C LEU A 581 28.21 23.11 43.92
N GLY A 582 28.90 24.22 43.63
CA GLY A 582 28.44 25.24 42.69
C GLY A 582 28.28 24.72 41.27
N LEU A 583 29.24 23.94 40.77
CA LEU A 583 29.13 23.29 39.45
C LEU A 583 28.01 22.24 39.39
N ILE A 584 27.82 21.48 40.47
CA ILE A 584 26.70 20.53 40.60
C ILE A 584 25.36 21.28 40.64
N ILE A 585 25.26 22.37 41.39
CA ILE A 585 24.06 23.21 41.48
C ILE A 585 23.76 23.88 40.14
N VAL A 586 24.76 24.37 39.41
CA VAL A 586 24.58 24.95 38.06
C VAL A 586 24.15 23.88 37.05
N GLY A 587 24.72 22.67 37.12
CA GLY A 587 24.24 21.51 36.36
C GLY A 587 22.80 21.14 36.68
N PHE A 588 22.44 21.11 37.97
CA PHE A 588 21.07 20.89 38.44
C PHE A 588 20.13 22.01 38.01
N LEU A 589 20.56 23.28 38.02
CA LEU A 589 19.76 24.42 37.59
C LEU A 589 19.54 24.42 36.07
N MET A 590 20.51 23.97 35.27
CA MET A 590 20.32 23.79 33.83
C MET A 590 19.33 22.65 33.52
N ILE A 591 19.46 21.51 34.20
CA ILE A 591 18.51 20.38 34.08
C ILE A 591 17.12 20.80 34.59
N PHE A 592 17.05 21.51 35.71
CA PHE A 592 15.81 22.01 36.30
C PHE A 592 15.16 23.09 35.42
N TRP A 593 15.93 23.95 34.75
CA TRP A 593 15.44 24.92 33.77
C TRP A 593 14.87 24.25 32.53
N ASP A 594 15.50 23.17 32.04
CA ASP A 594 15.00 22.41 30.90
C ASP A 594 13.71 21.64 31.25
N ILE A 595 13.62 21.14 32.49
CA ILE A 595 12.38 20.60 33.07
C ILE A 595 11.32 21.71 33.23
N LEU A 596 11.70 22.91 33.68
CA LEU A 596 10.77 24.05 33.87
C LEU A 596 10.23 24.58 32.55
N LYS A 597 11.08 24.68 31.52
CA LYS A 597 10.73 25.11 30.17
C LYS A 597 9.72 24.16 29.52
N ASN A 598 9.79 22.87 29.87
CA ASN A 598 8.85 21.83 29.45
C ASN A 598 7.74 21.57 30.48
N ILE A 599 7.66 22.32 31.60
CA ILE A 599 6.75 22.00 32.71
C ILE A 599 5.29 22.19 32.34
N LYS A 600 4.98 23.07 31.39
CA LYS A 600 3.60 23.27 30.90
C LYS A 600 3.15 22.06 30.08
N THR A 601 4.03 21.51 29.26
CA THR A 601 3.83 20.27 28.51
C THR A 601 3.79 19.05 29.43
N ILE A 602 4.69 18.96 30.42
CA ILE A 602 4.74 17.90 31.43
C ILE A 602 3.50 17.97 32.34
N TYR A 603 3.04 19.16 32.74
CA TYR A 603 1.85 19.35 33.56
C TYR A 603 0.57 19.05 32.78
N GLU A 604 0.47 19.40 31.49
CA GLU A 604 -0.67 18.98 30.66
C GLU A 604 -0.69 17.47 30.40
N VAL A 605 0.47 16.81 30.27
CA VAL A 605 0.60 15.34 30.19
C VAL A 605 0.25 14.64 31.51
N ILE A 606 0.62 15.22 32.67
CA ILE A 606 0.31 14.67 33.99
C ILE A 606 -1.16 14.90 34.37
N LYS A 607 -1.74 16.05 34.02
CA LYS A 607 -3.07 16.48 34.45
C LYS A 607 -4.22 15.72 33.76
N ASN A 608 -4.02 15.23 32.54
CA ASN A 608 -5.14 14.74 31.74
C ASN A 608 -5.38 13.22 31.71
N GLU A 609 -4.57 12.35 32.36
CA GLU A 609 -5.01 10.93 32.52
C GLU A 609 -4.25 10.04 33.53
N ILE A 610 -3.17 10.49 34.20
CA ILE A 610 -2.24 9.57 34.88
C ILE A 610 -2.12 9.85 36.40
N CYS A 611 -2.57 8.89 37.21
CA CYS A 611 -1.75 8.31 38.29
C CYS A 611 -2.47 7.15 38.98
N ILE A 612 -3.72 7.32 39.40
CA ILE A 612 -4.31 6.35 40.33
C ILE A 612 -4.64 5.01 39.64
N LYS A 613 -5.29 5.00 38.47
CA LYS A 613 -5.65 3.74 37.78
C LYS A 613 -4.43 2.94 37.34
N GLU A 614 -3.41 3.58 36.78
CA GLU A 614 -2.18 2.91 36.37
C GLU A 614 -1.37 2.40 37.57
N ILE A 615 -1.24 3.19 38.64
CA ILE A 615 -0.57 2.76 39.87
C ILE A 615 -1.34 1.60 40.50
N ILE A 616 -2.68 1.67 40.59
CA ILE A 616 -3.52 0.58 41.08
C ILE A 616 -3.29 -0.68 40.23
N PHE A 617 -3.33 -0.58 38.90
CA PHE A 617 -3.08 -1.73 38.03
C PHE A 617 -1.66 -2.31 38.20
N CYS A 618 -0.66 -1.46 38.34
CA CYS A 618 0.73 -1.88 38.59
C CYS A 618 0.86 -2.61 39.93
N VAL A 619 0.24 -2.09 40.99
CA VAL A 619 0.22 -2.69 42.33
C VAL A 619 -0.58 -4.00 42.31
N LEU A 620 -1.75 -4.04 41.66
CA LEU A 620 -2.57 -5.26 41.55
C LEU A 620 -1.82 -6.38 40.81
N ASN A 621 -1.10 -6.06 39.73
CA ASN A 621 -0.28 -7.05 39.03
C ASN A 621 0.84 -7.60 39.91
N LEU A 622 1.51 -6.73 40.68
CA LEU A 622 2.55 -7.13 41.61
C LEU A 622 1.99 -8.02 42.74
N VAL A 623 0.83 -7.64 43.30
CA VAL A 623 0.10 -8.43 44.30
C VAL A 623 -0.28 -9.80 43.72
N ALA A 624 -0.75 -9.86 42.48
CA ALA A 624 -1.07 -11.12 41.82
C ALA A 624 0.14 -12.04 41.69
N TYR A 625 1.32 -11.51 41.32
CA TYR A 625 2.56 -12.30 41.29
C TYR A 625 2.94 -12.83 42.67
N PHE A 626 2.80 -12.02 43.72
CA PHE A 626 3.05 -12.47 45.10
C PHE A 626 2.03 -13.51 45.58
N LEU A 627 0.76 -13.42 45.19
CA LEU A 627 -0.25 -14.44 45.49
C LEU A 627 0.09 -15.77 44.81
N VAL A 628 0.53 -15.75 43.55
CA VAL A 628 0.98 -16.97 42.85
C VAL A 628 2.20 -17.57 43.56
N LEU A 629 3.19 -16.75 43.93
CA LEU A 629 4.34 -17.21 44.70
C LEU A 629 3.91 -17.83 46.04
N LEU A 630 2.96 -17.21 46.75
CA LEU A 630 2.43 -17.73 48.00
C LEU A 630 1.79 -19.12 47.82
N VAL A 631 0.99 -19.31 46.78
CA VAL A 631 0.40 -20.64 46.45
C VAL A 631 1.50 -21.68 46.19
N VAL A 632 2.55 -21.31 45.45
CA VAL A 632 3.69 -22.20 45.18
C VAL A 632 4.43 -22.55 46.48
N LEU A 633 4.66 -21.59 47.38
CA LEU A 633 5.31 -21.84 48.67
C LEU A 633 4.44 -22.72 49.58
N ILE A 634 3.12 -22.52 49.60
CA ILE A 634 2.17 -23.39 50.33
C ILE A 634 2.23 -24.82 49.77
N TYR A 635 2.26 -24.97 48.45
CA TYR A 635 2.38 -26.27 47.79
C TYR A 635 3.70 -26.95 48.16
N LEU A 636 4.84 -26.25 48.09
CA LEU A 636 6.14 -26.79 48.48
C LEU A 636 6.18 -27.20 49.95
N ASN A 637 5.54 -26.44 50.85
CA ASN A 637 5.44 -26.76 52.27
C ASN A 637 4.75 -28.10 52.57
N ILE A 638 3.91 -28.62 51.66
CA ILE A 638 3.28 -29.95 51.79
C ILE A 638 4.30 -31.07 51.62
N TYR A 639 5.31 -30.88 50.77
CA TYR A 639 6.29 -31.91 50.41
C TYR A 639 7.60 -31.82 51.19
N ILE A 640 7.89 -30.70 51.85
CA ILE A 640 9.08 -30.54 52.67
C ILE A 640 8.84 -31.20 54.05
N PRO A 641 9.76 -32.07 54.54
CA PRO A 641 9.66 -32.67 55.86
C PRO A 641 9.53 -31.59 56.96
N LYS A 642 8.60 -31.77 57.90
CA LYS A 642 8.35 -30.77 58.95
C LYS A 642 9.47 -30.81 60.00
N SER A 643 10.39 -29.83 59.94
CA SER A 643 11.44 -29.57 60.95
C SER A 643 11.60 -28.05 61.15
N GLN A 644 12.36 -27.62 62.16
CA GLN A 644 12.63 -26.19 62.38
C GLN A 644 13.39 -25.54 61.20
N ASP A 645 14.14 -26.34 60.43
CA ASP A 645 14.87 -25.89 59.24
C ASP A 645 13.98 -25.73 57.99
N SER A 646 12.81 -26.39 57.95
CA SER A 646 11.93 -26.34 56.75
C SER A 646 11.34 -24.95 56.50
N LEU A 647 11.03 -24.21 57.57
CA LEU A 647 10.54 -22.82 57.49
C LEU A 647 11.63 -21.87 57.01
N VAL A 648 12.89 -22.08 57.43
CA VAL A 648 14.04 -21.28 56.99
C VAL A 648 14.31 -21.50 55.51
N VAL A 649 14.27 -22.76 55.05
CA VAL A 649 14.42 -23.10 53.63
C VAL A 649 13.31 -22.45 52.78
N LEU A 650 12.05 -22.53 53.23
CA LEU A 650 10.92 -21.93 52.50
C LEU A 650 11.01 -20.39 52.46
N SER A 651 11.45 -19.76 53.54
CA SER A 651 11.69 -18.31 53.61
C SER A 651 12.78 -17.86 52.64
N ASN A 652 13.89 -18.61 52.57
CA ASN A 652 15.00 -18.33 51.66
C ASN A 652 14.57 -18.44 50.18
N ILE A 653 13.84 -19.50 49.84
CA ILE A 653 13.26 -19.69 48.50
C ILE A 653 12.29 -18.55 48.18
N GLY A 654 11.44 -18.16 49.14
CA GLY A 654 10.52 -17.04 48.98
C GLY A 654 11.24 -15.74 48.66
N ILE A 655 12.26 -15.36 49.45
CA ILE A 655 13.02 -14.12 49.25
C ILE A 655 13.75 -14.10 47.89
N PHE A 656 14.32 -15.23 47.47
CA PHE A 656 14.93 -15.38 46.14
C PHE A 656 13.95 -15.01 45.02
N PHE A 657 12.74 -15.57 45.05
CA PHE A 657 11.73 -15.29 44.04
C PHE A 657 11.11 -13.89 44.18
N VAL A 658 10.95 -13.37 45.39
CA VAL A 658 10.48 -11.98 45.62
C VAL A 658 11.42 -10.99 44.93
N PHE A 659 12.73 -11.14 45.10
CA PHE A 659 13.73 -10.29 44.46
C PHE A 659 13.62 -10.33 42.93
N ILE A 660 13.55 -11.53 42.34
CA ILE A 660 13.42 -11.72 40.89
C ILE A 660 12.10 -11.12 40.37
N ILE A 661 10.98 -11.38 41.05
CA ILE A 661 9.66 -10.85 40.67
C ILE A 661 9.69 -9.33 40.67
N PHE A 662 10.27 -8.70 41.69
CA PHE A 662 10.33 -7.25 41.78
C PHE A 662 11.19 -6.66 40.66
N TYR A 663 12.34 -7.25 40.38
CA TYR A 663 13.19 -6.82 39.26
C TYR A 663 12.48 -6.96 37.90
N LEU A 664 11.90 -8.13 37.62
CA LEU A 664 11.17 -8.36 36.37
C LEU A 664 9.98 -7.41 36.25
N TRP A 665 9.26 -7.14 37.34
CA TRP A 665 8.17 -6.16 37.37
C TRP A 665 8.66 -4.75 36.99
N LEU A 666 9.82 -4.30 37.50
CA LEU A 666 10.42 -3.03 37.11
C LEU A 666 10.80 -2.99 35.62
N VAL A 667 11.38 -4.07 35.09
CA VAL A 667 11.76 -4.17 33.67
C VAL A 667 10.54 -4.12 32.74
N TYR A 668 9.44 -4.78 33.14
CA TYR A 668 8.20 -4.90 32.37
C TYR A 668 7.20 -3.77 32.57
N LEU A 669 7.53 -2.77 33.40
CA LEU A 669 6.67 -1.64 33.68
C LEU A 669 6.31 -0.90 32.38
N LYS A 670 5.00 -0.80 32.10
CA LYS A 670 4.47 -0.17 30.87
C LYS A 670 4.45 1.35 30.94
N SER A 671 4.12 1.92 32.10
CA SER A 671 4.00 3.37 32.28
C SER A 671 5.37 4.03 32.18
N LEU A 672 5.56 4.87 31.16
CA LEU A 672 6.81 5.59 30.92
C LEU A 672 7.12 6.52 32.09
N ALA A 673 6.12 7.23 32.62
CA ALA A 673 6.27 8.15 33.74
C ALA A 673 6.75 7.42 35.00
N LEU A 674 6.06 6.33 35.40
CA LEU A 674 6.44 5.57 36.60
C LEU A 674 7.81 4.91 36.45
N ARG A 675 8.15 4.43 35.23
CA ARG A 675 9.47 3.86 34.94
C ARG A 675 10.57 4.90 35.10
N SER A 676 10.36 6.12 34.60
CA SER A 676 11.31 7.22 34.76
C SER A 676 11.54 7.55 36.24
N VAL A 677 10.49 7.56 37.07
CA VAL A 677 10.62 7.79 38.53
C VAL A 677 11.50 6.71 39.17
N PHE A 678 11.26 5.43 38.89
CA PHE A 678 12.08 4.34 39.45
C PHE A 678 13.53 4.38 38.98
N VAL A 679 13.77 4.72 37.71
CA VAL A 679 15.13 4.87 37.16
C VAL A 679 15.85 6.02 37.86
N VAL A 680 15.23 7.20 37.98
CA VAL A 680 15.82 8.36 38.69
C VAL A 680 16.12 8.03 40.15
N ALA A 681 15.18 7.39 40.86
CA ALA A 681 15.40 6.94 42.23
C ALA A 681 16.56 5.95 42.32
N SER A 682 16.69 5.06 41.33
CA SER A 682 17.78 4.07 41.28
C SER A 682 19.14 4.71 41.05
N TYR A 683 19.25 5.75 40.22
CA TYR A 683 20.48 6.54 40.10
C TYR A 683 20.88 7.18 41.44
N ILE A 684 19.93 7.78 42.16
CA ILE A 684 20.19 8.38 43.48
C ILE A 684 20.69 7.33 44.46
N ILE A 685 20.02 6.18 44.54
CA ILE A 685 20.41 5.06 45.42
C ILE A 685 21.82 4.58 45.07
N VAL A 686 22.12 4.36 43.79
CA VAL A 686 23.46 3.90 43.36
C VAL A 686 24.53 4.92 43.72
N ILE A 687 24.28 6.23 43.59
CA ILE A 687 25.24 7.28 43.99
C ILE A 687 25.49 7.24 45.50
N ILE A 688 24.44 7.12 46.31
CA ILE A 688 24.56 7.00 47.78
C ILE A 688 25.39 5.76 48.15
N VAL A 689 25.07 4.62 47.54
CA VAL A 689 25.75 3.34 47.78
C VAL A 689 27.22 3.42 47.40
N LEU A 690 27.55 4.03 46.26
CA LEU A 690 28.95 4.27 45.86
C LEU A 690 29.72 5.10 46.89
N GLY A 691 29.05 6.07 47.53
CA GLY A 691 29.64 6.89 48.61
C GLY A 691 29.83 6.14 49.93
N ILE A 692 28.97 5.14 50.22
CA ILE A 692 29.07 4.30 51.42
C ILE A 692 30.14 3.22 51.24
N SER A 693 30.04 2.42 50.17
CA SER A 693 31.03 1.43 49.81
C SER A 693 30.83 0.90 48.39
N ILE A 694 31.90 0.93 47.60
CA ILE A 694 31.91 0.36 46.25
C ILE A 694 31.74 -1.17 46.22
N SER A 695 32.04 -1.86 47.33
CA SER A 695 31.91 -3.32 47.44
C SER A 695 30.46 -3.81 47.37
N ILE A 696 29.49 -2.93 47.63
CA ILE A 696 28.05 -3.21 47.58
C ILE A 696 27.55 -3.28 46.13
N LEU A 697 28.25 -2.60 45.19
CA LEU A 697 27.86 -2.55 43.78
C LEU A 697 27.93 -3.93 43.10
N ASN A 698 28.91 -4.75 43.50
CA ASN A 698 29.00 -6.14 43.10
C ASN A 698 29.81 -6.91 44.16
N PRO A 699 29.23 -7.93 44.82
CA PRO A 699 29.92 -8.70 45.85
C PRO A 699 31.22 -9.35 45.36
N PHE A 700 31.29 -9.76 44.10
CA PHE A 700 32.52 -10.31 43.51
C PHE A 700 33.59 -9.25 43.25
N ILE A 701 33.20 -8.01 42.95
CA ILE A 701 34.14 -6.87 42.92
C ILE A 701 34.61 -6.56 44.35
N GLY A 702 33.68 -6.58 45.32
CA GLY A 702 34.00 -6.46 46.73
C GLY A 702 35.03 -7.48 47.20
N LYS A 703 34.94 -8.74 46.74
CA LYS A 703 35.89 -9.81 47.04
C LYS A 703 37.29 -9.60 46.42
N ILE A 704 37.38 -8.92 45.27
CA ILE A 704 38.67 -8.54 44.67
C ILE A 704 39.39 -7.48 45.51
N PHE A 705 38.62 -6.62 46.20
CA PHE A 705 39.16 -5.55 47.04
C PHE A 705 39.29 -5.93 48.53
N ASN A 706 38.62 -6.97 49.00
CA ASN A 706 38.66 -7.46 50.40
C ASN A 706 38.29 -8.96 50.51
N ASP A 707 39.15 -9.78 51.11
CA ASP A 707 38.96 -11.24 51.29
C ASP A 707 38.03 -11.64 52.46
N GLU A 708 37.52 -10.69 53.25
CA GLU A 708 36.77 -10.93 54.50
C GLU A 708 35.23 -10.93 54.35
N GLN A 709 34.67 -11.22 53.17
CA GLN A 709 33.20 -11.35 53.07
C GLN A 709 32.70 -12.65 53.71
N ASP A 710 32.02 -12.53 54.85
CA ASP A 710 31.48 -13.66 55.60
C ASP A 710 30.10 -14.12 55.05
N PHE A 711 30.10 -15.15 54.20
CA PHE A 711 28.89 -15.70 53.55
C PHE A 711 28.04 -16.61 54.48
N ARG A 712 27.93 -16.30 55.77
CA ARG A 712 27.24 -17.19 56.75
C ARG A 712 25.72 -17.05 56.75
N ASN A 713 25.18 -15.91 56.30
CA ASN A 713 23.73 -15.71 56.30
C ASN A 713 23.10 -16.28 55.01
N PRO A 714 22.23 -17.30 55.10
CA PRO A 714 21.62 -17.92 53.93
C PRO A 714 20.87 -16.93 53.05
N ILE A 715 20.07 -16.01 53.62
CA ILE A 715 19.26 -15.05 52.86
C ILE A 715 20.15 -14.15 51.97
N PHE A 716 21.28 -13.68 52.50
CA PHE A 716 22.27 -12.90 51.74
C PHE A 716 22.80 -13.68 50.54
N VAL A 717 23.10 -14.97 50.74
CA VAL A 717 23.59 -15.87 49.68
C VAL A 717 22.52 -16.04 48.59
N TYR A 718 21.25 -16.27 48.94
CA TYR A 718 20.17 -16.42 47.97
C TYR A 718 19.93 -15.13 47.16
N ILE A 719 19.87 -13.95 47.79
CA ILE A 719 19.70 -12.67 47.08
C ILE A 719 20.90 -12.38 46.17
N THR A 720 22.11 -12.59 46.68
CA THR A 720 23.35 -12.39 45.91
C THR A 720 23.43 -13.33 44.72
N PHE A 721 23.00 -14.58 44.88
CA PHE A 721 22.89 -15.55 43.80
C PHE A 721 21.88 -15.10 42.73
N ALA A 722 20.68 -14.64 43.14
CA ALA A 722 19.68 -14.09 42.23
C ALA A 722 20.19 -12.88 41.45
N TYR A 723 20.82 -11.93 42.16
CA TYR A 723 21.47 -10.75 41.60
C TYR A 723 22.53 -11.13 40.56
N THR A 724 23.38 -12.11 40.87
CA THR A 724 24.46 -12.55 39.97
C THR A 724 23.90 -13.16 38.68
N ILE A 725 22.86 -14.01 38.78
CA ILE A 725 22.20 -14.59 37.59
C ILE A 725 21.63 -13.48 36.70
N LEU A 726 20.90 -12.53 37.29
CA LEU A 726 20.31 -11.42 36.56
C LEU A 726 21.39 -10.51 35.95
N MET A 727 22.46 -10.22 36.69
CA MET A 727 23.59 -9.43 36.20
C MET A 727 24.27 -10.11 35.00
N ILE A 728 24.49 -11.43 35.01
CA ILE A 728 25.07 -12.15 33.86
C ILE A 728 24.18 -11.99 32.62
N LEU A 729 22.87 -12.18 32.75
CA LEU A 729 21.92 -12.03 31.64
C LEU A 729 21.93 -10.61 31.07
N ILE A 730 22.01 -9.59 31.94
CA ILE A 730 21.99 -8.19 31.52
C ILE A 730 23.33 -7.78 30.92
N LEU A 731 24.46 -8.20 31.50
CA LEU A 731 25.79 -7.92 30.97
C LEU A 731 26.00 -8.57 29.60
N PHE A 732 25.48 -9.79 29.40
CA PHE A 732 25.44 -10.41 28.07
C PHE A 732 24.72 -9.52 27.07
N SER A 733 23.56 -8.99 27.45
CA SER A 733 22.80 -8.06 26.62
C SER A 733 23.55 -6.74 26.38
N PHE A 734 24.15 -6.18 27.42
CA PHE A 734 24.90 -4.92 27.39
C PHE A 734 26.09 -5.00 26.44
N GLN A 735 26.91 -6.06 26.56
CA GLN A 735 28.05 -6.31 25.70
C GLN A 735 27.63 -6.42 24.22
N LYS A 736 26.55 -7.17 23.95
CA LYS A 736 26.03 -7.35 22.58
C LYS A 736 25.50 -6.03 22.01
N THR A 737 24.87 -5.21 22.83
CA THR A 737 24.36 -3.88 22.44
C THR A 737 25.51 -2.91 22.15
N ALA A 738 26.53 -2.88 23.02
CA ALA A 738 27.68 -1.99 22.88
C ALA A 738 28.52 -2.29 21.61
N ARG A 739 28.68 -3.58 21.26
CA ARG A 739 29.33 -4.00 20.00
C ARG A 739 28.58 -3.53 18.76
N LYS A 740 27.25 -3.65 18.76
CA LYS A 740 26.40 -3.24 17.64
C LYS A 740 26.40 -1.72 17.43
N ASN A 741 26.51 -0.95 18.50
CA ASN A 741 26.54 0.52 18.46
C ASN A 741 27.97 1.10 18.26
N SER A 742 28.96 0.28 17.88
CA SER A 742 30.35 0.70 17.61
C SER A 742 31.11 1.34 18.78
N ILE A 743 30.58 1.27 20.00
CA ILE A 743 31.24 1.78 21.21
C ILE A 743 32.45 0.91 21.58
N VAL A 744 32.37 -0.39 21.26
CA VAL A 744 33.45 -1.37 21.48
C VAL A 744 33.85 -1.93 20.12
N PRO A 745 35.14 -1.82 19.70
CA PRO A 745 35.62 -2.45 18.48
C PRO A 745 35.35 -3.96 18.49
N SER A 746 35.04 -4.52 17.33
CA SER A 746 34.71 -5.95 17.12
C SER A 746 35.81 -6.89 17.57
#